data_AF-A0ABD1KML2-F1
#
_entry.id   AF-A0ABD1KML2-F1
#
_cell.length_a   1.000
_cell.length_b   1.000
_cell.length_c   1.000
_cell.angle_alpha   90.00
_cell.angle_beta   90.00
_cell.angle_gamma   90.00
#
_symmetry.space_group_name_H-M   'P 1'
#
loop_
_entity.id
_entity.type
_entity.pdbx_description
1 polymer ?
#
loop_
_entity_poly.entity_id
_entity_poly.type
_entity_poly.pdbx_seq_one_letter_code
_entity_poly.pdbx_strand_id
1 'polypeptide(L)'
;MSWWKTTPEFKSQIEDLLVKSGERIELKVKVSRDDLEVRWTKNGQTLHNGDRINIHQTGVTLTLWITNAKEEDDGRYTVTISSGADSASLSATVKVLEYDRHWRVINWGRNADIKHRLQDMTLRNPQAQHLRILLHGPVAAGKSSIINSINSIFQGRVMVGALAATAGHSFTRTYNTYEITDNQNRVLPFVFNDMMGLENNDDKGVHPDDIISAIEGHMREDYRFHRDCPLSRRDSSYNSSPALSDKVHCLVSVVPADRASNSLDEMVIRKMQMIRKHASDLNIPQVVFMTRVDLLCPLVKDNLQCIYSSKLIKQKMQSYKNVLGVPMNCIFPVKNYHEENTLNSDMDSLLLDALQNAVDFANDYVGRLTADTHPSATQPPVTHAEPSSTHTQQMERPTPRLERPTSRLERPTSRLERPTLQVETPEASEPSTCSENSGAGRSGGVHTEFLRNSEIDSSYGPENVARGNLMPVFTHTADRELDIEWRRMNWDTGSRNRMERELRELRLLIPDLKHLRILLHGPVGAGKSSFINSIDSVFQGQVSARALVATGAGVSFTKKYKTYPFINGNSGCLPFVVNDIMGLEKGNSDGVHPNDIISALKGHVKNNHKFNPVSPLSVGDHDYNPNPALSDRVHCLVSVVDTLTFMEDDVIAKMHVIREAASDMDIPQAVVMTKVDKACPLVKQDLRKTYVSKRIQQTMQECSDKLGVPMNCIFPVKNYHNETDLDQEMDCLTLTALKQIVHFAHEHVCFLKGNYDSPYH
;
A
#
# COMPACT_ATOMS: atom_id res chain seq x y z
N MET A 1 -19.44 18.52 65.57
CA MET A 1 -18.54 17.55 64.91
C MET A 1 -18.51 17.93 63.45
N SER A 2 -17.48 18.64 63.01
CA SER A 2 -17.52 19.31 61.72
C SER A 2 -16.12 19.42 61.11
N TRP A 3 -15.95 18.78 59.95
CA TRP A 3 -15.05 19.11 58.83
C TRP A 3 -13.55 18.77 58.88
N TRP A 4 -13.22 17.60 58.33
CA TRP A 4 -12.24 17.50 57.22
C TRP A 4 -12.70 16.38 56.25
N LYS A 5 -13.85 16.56 55.60
CA LYS A 5 -14.08 15.79 54.38
C LYS A 5 -13.14 16.38 53.32
N THR A 6 -12.07 15.66 52.99
CA THR A 6 -11.09 16.02 51.95
C THR A 6 -11.80 16.38 50.65
N THR A 7 -11.25 17.30 49.87
CA THR A 7 -11.80 17.72 48.58
C THR A 7 -12.03 16.52 47.65
N PRO A 8 -13.18 16.45 46.95
CA PRO A 8 -13.44 15.39 45.98
C PRO A 8 -12.46 15.52 44.81
N GLU A 9 -11.65 14.50 44.59
CA GLU A 9 -10.55 14.55 43.63
C GLU A 9 -10.54 13.27 42.78
N PHE A 10 -10.20 13.43 41.50
CA PHE A 10 -9.95 12.31 40.61
C PHE A 10 -8.50 11.85 40.74
N LYS A 11 -8.31 10.55 40.98
CA LYS A 11 -7.01 9.89 41.05
C LYS A 11 -6.55 9.32 39.70
N SER A 12 -7.40 9.36 38.67
CA SER A 12 -7.06 9.02 37.30
C SER A 12 -7.70 9.99 36.31
N GLN A 13 -7.12 10.09 35.12
CA GLN A 13 -7.75 10.78 34.00
C GLN A 13 -8.79 9.89 33.31
N ILE A 14 -9.58 10.49 32.43
CA ILE A 14 -10.46 9.81 31.48
C ILE A 14 -9.97 10.14 30.07
N GLU A 15 -9.87 9.14 29.21
CA GLU A 15 -9.33 9.30 27.86
C GLU A 15 -10.44 9.29 26.81
N ASP A 16 -10.22 10.03 25.72
CA ASP A 16 -11.06 9.98 24.54
C ASP A 16 -11.08 8.56 23.96
N LEU A 17 -12.25 8.11 23.52
CA LEU A 17 -12.47 6.74 23.08
C LEU A 17 -12.99 6.70 21.64
N LEU A 18 -12.32 5.90 20.80
CA LEU A 18 -12.79 5.54 19.46
C LEU A 18 -13.33 4.11 19.51
N VAL A 19 -14.60 3.91 19.16
CA VAL A 19 -15.28 2.62 19.31
C VAL A 19 -15.87 2.16 17.98
N LYS A 20 -15.79 0.86 17.67
CA LYS A 20 -16.46 0.30 16.48
C LYS A 20 -17.97 0.16 16.73
N SER A 21 -18.78 0.17 15.68
CA SER A 21 -20.20 -0.08 15.89
C SER A 21 -20.40 -1.49 16.48
N GLY A 22 -21.30 -1.63 17.45
CA GLY A 22 -21.57 -2.90 18.12
C GLY A 22 -20.68 -3.23 19.32
N GLU A 23 -19.53 -2.55 19.48
CA GLU A 23 -18.65 -2.77 20.63
C GLU A 23 -19.20 -2.12 21.92
N ARG A 24 -18.64 -2.48 23.07
CA ARG A 24 -18.99 -1.88 24.37
C ARG A 24 -18.14 -0.63 24.60
N ILE A 25 -18.78 0.50 24.88
CA ILE A 25 -18.13 1.71 25.40
C ILE A 25 -17.87 1.49 26.90
N GLU A 26 -16.62 1.66 27.34
CA GLU A 26 -16.24 1.58 28.75
C GLU A 26 -15.44 2.82 29.16
N LEU A 27 -16.03 3.65 30.02
CA LEU A 27 -15.39 4.81 30.61
C LEU A 27 -15.18 4.56 32.10
N LYS A 28 -13.92 4.64 32.55
CA LYS A 28 -13.54 4.25 33.91
C LYS A 28 -12.61 5.29 34.53
N VAL A 29 -12.96 5.73 35.74
CA VAL A 29 -12.15 6.68 36.52
C VAL A 29 -12.02 6.24 37.98
N LYS A 30 -10.92 6.61 38.62
CA LYS A 30 -10.69 6.43 40.07
C LYS A 30 -10.83 7.76 40.79
N VAL A 31 -11.43 7.73 41.98
CA VAL A 31 -11.67 8.91 42.82
C VAL A 31 -10.97 8.78 44.18
N SER A 32 -10.92 9.89 44.92
CA SER A 32 -10.20 9.95 46.20
C SER A 32 -10.78 9.04 47.27
N ARG A 33 -12.11 8.91 47.30
CA ARG A 33 -12.94 8.17 48.27
C ARG A 33 -14.29 7.77 47.65
N ASP A 34 -15.02 6.86 48.30
CA ASP A 34 -16.21 6.19 47.74
C ASP A 34 -17.55 6.78 48.21
N ASP A 35 -17.57 7.68 49.20
CA ASP A 35 -18.76 8.37 49.71
C ASP A 35 -19.12 9.66 48.93
N LEU A 36 -18.80 9.71 47.63
CA LEU A 36 -19.03 10.86 46.76
C LEU A 36 -20.33 10.71 45.97
N GLU A 37 -21.03 11.83 45.74
CA GLU A 37 -22.12 11.85 44.78
C GLU A 37 -21.55 11.87 43.36
N VAL A 38 -22.04 10.98 42.49
CA VAL A 38 -21.51 10.78 41.13
C VAL A 38 -22.62 11.02 40.10
N ARG A 39 -22.30 11.83 39.09
CA ARG A 39 -23.20 12.08 37.96
C ARG A 39 -22.44 11.92 36.66
N TRP A 40 -22.98 11.10 35.76
CA TRP A 40 -22.52 11.04 34.37
C TRP A 40 -23.46 11.84 33.48
N THR A 41 -22.89 12.61 32.56
CA THR A 41 -23.63 13.36 31.56
C THR A 41 -23.04 13.11 30.17
N LYS A 42 -23.88 13.16 29.14
CA LYS A 42 -23.48 13.13 27.72
C LYS A 42 -24.00 14.39 27.05
N ASN A 43 -23.10 15.18 26.46
CA ASN A 43 -23.43 16.47 25.86
C ASN A 43 -24.26 17.38 26.81
N GLY A 44 -23.98 17.29 28.12
CA GLY A 44 -24.69 18.03 29.17
C GLY A 44 -26.01 17.40 29.66
N GLN A 45 -26.50 16.33 29.04
CA GLN A 45 -27.69 15.61 29.50
C GLN A 45 -27.32 14.47 30.46
N THR A 46 -27.99 14.38 31.60
CA THR A 46 -27.74 13.34 32.62
C THR A 46 -28.05 11.95 32.08
N LEU A 47 -27.13 11.01 32.30
CA LEU A 47 -27.30 9.60 31.97
C LEU A 47 -27.88 8.83 33.16
N HIS A 48 -28.73 7.86 32.87
CA HIS A 48 -29.33 6.96 33.85
C HIS A 48 -29.15 5.50 33.45
N ASN A 49 -29.19 4.60 34.42
CA ASN A 49 -29.17 3.16 34.14
C ASN A 49 -30.41 2.75 33.34
N GLY A 50 -30.19 1.89 32.35
CA GLY A 50 -31.22 1.33 31.49
C GLY A 50 -30.69 0.10 30.75
N ASP A 51 -31.43 -0.38 29.75
CA ASP A 51 -31.12 -1.65 29.08
C ASP A 51 -29.71 -1.68 28.45
N ARG A 52 -29.26 -0.55 27.89
CA ARG A 52 -27.94 -0.41 27.26
C ARG A 52 -26.90 0.27 28.14
N ILE A 53 -27.33 1.17 29.03
CA ILE A 53 -26.45 2.04 29.82
C ILE A 53 -26.35 1.49 31.24
N ASN A 54 -25.14 1.17 31.68
CA ASN A 54 -24.87 0.65 33.02
C ASN A 54 -23.77 1.48 33.70
N ILE A 55 -24.19 2.32 34.63
CA ILE A 55 -23.39 3.13 35.54
C ILE A 55 -23.31 2.36 36.86
N HIS A 56 -22.09 2.10 37.31
CA HIS A 56 -21.86 1.46 38.59
C HIS A 56 -20.57 1.99 39.24
N GLN A 57 -20.53 1.86 40.56
CA GLN A 57 -19.38 2.24 41.39
C GLN A 57 -18.94 1.02 42.19
N THR A 58 -17.65 0.71 42.14
CA THR A 58 -17.03 -0.37 42.92
C THR A 58 -15.92 0.24 43.76
N GLY A 59 -16.21 0.50 45.04
CA GLY A 59 -15.34 1.25 45.94
C GLY A 59 -15.02 2.63 45.36
N VAL A 60 -13.73 2.91 45.16
CA VAL A 60 -13.24 4.19 44.60
C VAL A 60 -13.19 4.25 43.08
N THR A 61 -13.80 3.28 42.39
CA THR A 61 -13.80 3.19 40.92
C THR A 61 -15.19 3.44 40.37
N LEU A 62 -15.31 4.41 39.46
CA LEU A 62 -16.55 4.76 38.77
C LEU A 62 -16.46 4.25 37.33
N THR A 63 -17.50 3.53 36.89
CA THR A 63 -17.53 2.93 35.57
C THR A 63 -18.86 3.20 34.89
N LEU A 64 -18.80 3.64 33.63
CA LEU A 64 -19.93 3.73 32.72
C LEU A 64 -19.72 2.73 31.57
N TRP A 65 -20.68 1.84 31.40
CA TRP A 65 -20.77 0.94 30.25
C TRP A 65 -21.95 1.29 29.36
N ILE A 66 -21.73 1.30 28.05
CA ILE A 66 -22.80 1.33 27.05
C ILE A 66 -22.61 0.13 26.14
N THR A 67 -23.58 -0.79 26.13
CA THR A 67 -23.53 -1.97 25.27
C THR A 67 -24.01 -1.64 23.86
N ASN A 68 -23.43 -2.32 22.86
CA ASN A 68 -23.77 -2.20 21.45
C ASN A 68 -23.70 -0.75 20.96
N ALA A 69 -22.49 -0.20 20.81
CA ALA A 69 -22.26 1.20 20.43
C ALA A 69 -22.92 1.54 19.07
N LYS A 70 -23.62 2.68 19.04
CA LYS A 70 -24.33 3.20 17.85
C LYS A 70 -23.89 4.61 17.52
N GLU A 71 -24.18 5.08 16.30
CA GLU A 71 -23.85 6.45 15.88
C GLU A 71 -24.36 7.53 16.86
N GLU A 72 -25.53 7.32 17.46
CA GLU A 72 -26.12 8.22 18.47
C GLU A 72 -25.26 8.35 19.73
N ASP A 73 -24.37 7.39 20.03
CA ASP A 73 -23.50 7.37 21.21
C ASP A 73 -22.32 8.34 21.12
N ASP A 74 -22.09 8.94 19.95
CA ASP A 74 -21.14 10.02 19.76
C ASP A 74 -21.42 11.20 20.70
N GLY A 75 -20.40 11.69 21.38
CA GLY A 75 -20.53 12.87 22.23
C GLY A 75 -19.44 13.03 23.27
N ARG A 76 -19.54 14.13 24.02
CA ARG A 76 -18.70 14.41 25.18
C ARG A 76 -19.36 13.86 26.44
N TYR A 77 -18.70 12.92 27.07
CA TYR A 77 -19.10 12.31 28.33
C TYR A 77 -18.36 13.01 29.47
N THR A 78 -19.11 13.48 30.46
CA THR A 78 -18.55 14.17 31.62
C THR A 78 -19.00 13.45 32.89
N VAL A 79 -18.03 13.02 33.70
CA VAL A 79 -18.26 12.55 35.06
C VAL A 79 -18.05 13.70 36.02
N THR A 80 -19.02 13.96 36.88
CA THR A 80 -18.98 14.96 37.93
C THR A 80 -19.08 14.27 39.27
N ILE A 81 -18.16 14.59 40.17
CA ILE A 81 -18.16 14.15 41.56
C ILE A 81 -18.42 15.34 42.48
N SER A 82 -19.25 15.17 43.52
CA SER A 82 -19.58 16.23 44.48
C SER A 82 -19.57 15.74 45.92
N SER A 83 -19.26 16.66 46.84
CA SER A 83 -19.33 16.48 48.28
C SER A 83 -19.72 17.81 48.94
N GLY A 84 -21.01 18.01 49.21
CA GLY A 84 -21.50 19.27 49.75
C GLY A 84 -21.36 20.40 48.72
N ALA A 85 -20.59 21.44 49.04
CA ALA A 85 -20.37 22.58 48.14
C ALA A 85 -19.27 22.34 47.09
N ASP A 86 -18.39 21.36 47.30
CA ASP A 86 -17.26 21.10 46.42
C ASP A 86 -17.64 20.12 45.31
N SER A 87 -17.19 20.39 44.09
CA SER A 87 -17.36 19.50 42.94
C SER A 87 -16.14 19.52 42.02
N ALA A 88 -15.90 18.39 41.37
CA ALA A 88 -14.89 18.24 40.32
C ALA A 88 -15.50 17.51 39.12
N SER A 89 -14.99 17.75 37.91
CA SER A 89 -15.44 17.02 36.73
C SER A 89 -14.29 16.65 35.78
N LEU A 90 -14.46 15.53 35.10
CA LEU A 90 -13.59 15.08 34.01
C LEU A 90 -14.43 14.77 32.78
N SER A 91 -13.89 15.05 31.59
CA SER A 91 -14.59 14.82 30.34
C SER A 91 -13.74 14.03 29.35
N ALA A 92 -14.39 13.14 28.61
CA ALA A 92 -13.83 12.44 27.45
C ALA A 92 -14.81 12.50 26.28
N THR A 93 -14.27 12.47 25.07
CA THR A 93 -15.04 12.39 23.83
C THR A 93 -15.10 10.94 23.39
N VAL A 94 -16.31 10.41 23.19
CA VAL A 94 -16.52 9.11 22.54
C VAL A 94 -16.94 9.37 21.10
N LYS A 95 -16.26 8.72 20.15
CA LYS A 95 -16.64 8.70 18.73
C LYS A 95 -16.78 7.25 18.26
N VAL A 96 -17.98 6.91 17.79
CA VAL A 96 -18.25 5.69 17.05
C VAL A 96 -17.77 5.89 15.62
N LEU A 97 -16.88 5.00 15.18
CA LEU A 97 -16.12 5.17 13.95
C LEU A 97 -16.92 4.90 12.67
N GLU A 98 -18.15 4.37 12.78
CA GLU A 98 -18.99 3.95 11.66
C GLU A 98 -20.32 4.70 11.62
N TYR A 99 -20.84 4.93 10.41
CA TYR A 99 -22.25 5.26 10.18
C TYR A 99 -23.06 3.96 10.10
N ASP A 100 -24.33 4.03 10.51
CA ASP A 100 -25.27 2.91 10.40
C ASP A 100 -25.55 2.51 8.93
N ARG A 101 -25.27 3.40 7.97
CA ARG A 101 -25.42 3.16 6.53
C ARG A 101 -24.24 3.68 5.74
N HIS A 102 -23.87 2.96 4.67
CA HIS A 102 -22.85 3.41 3.73
C HIS A 102 -23.27 4.71 3.04
N TRP A 103 -22.40 5.72 3.01
CA TRP A 103 -22.69 6.99 2.35
C TRP A 103 -22.41 6.99 0.83
N ARG A 104 -21.87 5.88 0.30
CA ARG A 104 -21.86 5.53 -1.13
C ARG A 104 -22.08 4.04 -1.29
N VAL A 105 -22.65 3.67 -2.43
CA VAL A 105 -22.84 2.28 -2.81
C VAL A 105 -21.72 1.88 -3.76
N ILE A 106 -21.07 0.76 -3.47
CA ILE A 106 -20.19 0.05 -4.40
C ILE A 106 -20.83 -1.31 -4.70
N ASN A 107 -20.82 -1.68 -5.97
CA ASN A 107 -21.27 -2.98 -6.42
C ASN A 107 -20.11 -3.98 -6.29
N TRP A 108 -19.88 -4.47 -5.07
CA TRP A 108 -18.88 -5.50 -4.79
C TRP A 108 -19.14 -6.75 -5.64
N GLY A 109 -18.07 -7.34 -6.18
CA GLY A 109 -18.15 -8.58 -6.95
C GLY A 109 -18.48 -8.46 -8.44
N ARG A 110 -18.70 -7.24 -8.98
CA ARG A 110 -18.87 -7.01 -10.44
C ARG A 110 -17.55 -6.75 -11.18
N ASN A 111 -16.45 -7.26 -10.67
CA ASN A 111 -15.11 -7.01 -11.23
C ASN A 111 -14.98 -7.50 -12.67
N ALA A 112 -15.55 -8.67 -12.97
CA ALA A 112 -15.53 -9.24 -14.31
C ALA A 112 -16.27 -8.36 -15.32
N ASP A 113 -17.45 -7.85 -14.95
CA ASP A 113 -18.26 -6.97 -15.81
C ASP A 113 -17.53 -5.65 -16.10
N ILE A 114 -16.93 -5.04 -15.07
CA ILE A 114 -16.18 -3.79 -15.22
C ILE A 114 -14.92 -4.03 -16.08
N LYS A 115 -14.21 -5.14 -15.84
CA LYS A 115 -13.03 -5.52 -16.63
C LYS A 115 -13.38 -5.71 -18.11
N HIS A 116 -14.45 -6.44 -18.40
CA HIS A 116 -14.93 -6.66 -19.77
C HIS A 116 -15.38 -5.37 -20.44
N ARG A 117 -16.06 -4.47 -19.71
CA ARG A 117 -16.44 -3.14 -20.23
C ARG A 117 -15.23 -2.28 -20.59
N LEU A 118 -14.17 -2.31 -19.79
CA LEU A 118 -12.94 -1.57 -20.05
C LEU A 118 -12.12 -2.20 -21.19
N GLN A 119 -12.17 -3.53 -21.33
CA GLN A 119 -11.52 -4.27 -22.43
C GLN A 119 -12.19 -4.02 -23.78
N ASP A 120 -13.52 -4.02 -23.82
CA ASP A 120 -14.29 -3.85 -25.06
C ASP A 120 -14.70 -2.40 -25.32
N MET A 121 -14.14 -1.45 -24.58
CA MET A 121 -14.47 -0.04 -24.72
C MET A 121 -14.06 0.48 -26.10
N THR A 122 -14.99 1.10 -26.81
CA THR A 122 -14.69 1.87 -28.02
C THR A 122 -14.57 3.35 -27.68
N LEU A 123 -13.53 3.99 -28.21
CA LEU A 123 -13.32 5.42 -28.03
C LEU A 123 -14.38 6.21 -28.80
N ARG A 124 -14.96 7.23 -28.17
CA ARG A 124 -15.97 8.09 -28.82
C ARG A 124 -15.39 8.87 -30.00
N ASN A 125 -14.09 9.17 -29.99
CA ASN A 125 -13.40 9.80 -31.09
C ASN A 125 -12.45 8.79 -31.78
N PRO A 126 -12.68 8.42 -33.04
CA PRO A 126 -11.80 7.52 -33.78
C PRO A 126 -10.43 8.12 -34.13
N GLN A 127 -10.23 9.44 -33.98
CA GLN A 127 -8.92 10.09 -34.16
C GLN A 127 -8.00 9.93 -32.95
N ALA A 128 -8.54 9.59 -31.77
CA ALA A 128 -7.73 9.26 -30.60
C ALA A 128 -7.38 7.76 -30.66
N GLN A 129 -6.09 7.42 -30.70
CA GLN A 129 -5.65 6.01 -30.65
C GLN A 129 -5.82 5.43 -29.23
N HIS A 130 -5.60 6.25 -28.20
CA HIS A 130 -5.70 5.87 -26.79
C HIS A 130 -6.05 7.07 -25.90
N LEU A 131 -6.68 6.79 -24.75
CA LEU A 131 -6.91 7.78 -23.69
C LEU A 131 -5.72 7.86 -22.76
N ARG A 132 -5.02 8.99 -22.80
CA ARG A 132 -3.95 9.34 -21.86
C ARG A 132 -4.48 9.83 -20.50
N ILE A 133 -4.15 9.12 -19.42
CA ILE A 133 -4.46 9.48 -18.03
C ILE A 133 -3.17 9.84 -17.31
N LEU A 134 -3.08 11.08 -16.79
CA LEU A 134 -1.88 11.56 -16.11
C LEU A 134 -2.01 11.42 -14.60
N LEU A 135 -1.06 10.72 -13.96
CA LEU A 135 -0.98 10.59 -12.51
C LEU A 135 -0.02 11.63 -11.94
N HIS A 136 -0.50 12.50 -11.04
CA HIS A 136 0.33 13.49 -10.35
C HIS A 136 0.02 13.55 -8.86
N GLY A 137 0.97 13.98 -8.04
CA GLY A 137 0.83 14.03 -6.59
C GLY A 137 2.16 13.96 -5.86
N PRO A 138 2.15 14.09 -4.51
CA PRO A 138 3.36 14.08 -3.70
C PRO A 138 4.21 12.82 -3.89
N VAL A 139 5.48 12.91 -3.51
CA VAL A 139 6.37 11.74 -3.44
C VAL A 139 5.81 10.71 -2.47
N ALA A 140 6.01 9.43 -2.81
CA ALA A 140 5.51 8.28 -2.06
C ALA A 140 3.96 8.22 -1.90
N ALA A 141 3.19 9.06 -2.60
CA ALA A 141 1.73 8.99 -2.61
C ALA A 141 1.17 7.67 -3.19
N GLY A 142 2.01 6.90 -3.90
CA GLY A 142 1.63 5.62 -4.50
C GLY A 142 1.19 5.72 -5.96
N LYS A 143 1.69 6.69 -6.74
CA LYS A 143 1.40 6.86 -8.18
C LYS A 143 1.76 5.61 -8.98
N SER A 144 3.04 5.23 -8.97
CA SER A 144 3.55 4.01 -9.62
C SER A 144 2.90 2.74 -9.02
N SER A 145 2.58 2.73 -7.73
CA SER A 145 1.85 1.62 -7.08
C SER A 145 0.43 1.45 -7.62
N ILE A 146 -0.27 2.52 -8.01
CA ILE A 146 -1.59 2.43 -8.65
C ILE A 146 -1.46 1.77 -10.02
N ILE A 147 -0.47 2.18 -10.82
CA ILE A 147 -0.23 1.59 -12.15
C ILE A 147 0.03 0.10 -12.02
N ASN A 148 0.90 -0.30 -11.09
CA ASN A 148 1.16 -1.72 -10.79
C ASN A 148 -0.11 -2.45 -10.36
N SER A 149 -0.92 -1.84 -9.50
CA SER A 149 -2.16 -2.44 -9.02
C SER A 149 -3.16 -2.66 -10.15
N ILE A 150 -3.31 -1.67 -11.04
CA ILE A 150 -4.18 -1.76 -12.22
C ILE A 150 -3.67 -2.85 -13.17
N ASN A 151 -2.38 -2.84 -13.52
CA ASN A 151 -1.76 -3.90 -14.32
C ASN A 151 -1.98 -5.27 -13.70
N SER A 152 -1.88 -5.37 -12.37
CA SER A 152 -2.08 -6.62 -11.65
C SER A 152 -3.49 -7.19 -11.83
N ILE A 153 -4.51 -6.33 -11.80
CA ILE A 153 -5.91 -6.69 -12.01
C ILE A 153 -6.14 -7.18 -13.44
N PHE A 154 -5.57 -6.46 -14.43
CA PHE A 154 -5.78 -6.80 -15.84
C PHE A 154 -5.03 -8.05 -16.29
N GLN A 155 -3.88 -8.34 -15.67
CA GLN A 155 -3.04 -9.54 -15.90
C GLN A 155 -3.40 -10.74 -15.00
N GLY A 156 -4.22 -10.53 -13.96
CA GLY A 156 -4.64 -11.59 -13.04
C GLY A 156 -3.55 -12.07 -12.09
N ARG A 157 -2.49 -11.29 -11.89
CA ARG A 157 -1.35 -11.59 -10.98
C ARG A 157 -0.74 -10.30 -10.47
N VAL A 158 -0.05 -10.31 -9.33
CA VAL A 158 0.63 -9.11 -8.80
C VAL A 158 1.84 -8.76 -9.67
N MET A 159 1.93 -7.52 -10.16
CA MET A 159 2.94 -6.99 -11.08
C MET A 159 3.77 -5.87 -10.40
N VAL A 160 5.03 -5.69 -10.81
CA VAL A 160 5.90 -4.59 -10.33
C VAL A 160 6.59 -3.91 -11.53
N GLY A 161 5.82 -3.60 -12.57
CA GLY A 161 6.34 -2.96 -13.79
C GLY A 161 6.78 -1.50 -13.61
N ALA A 162 6.05 -0.71 -12.82
CA ALA A 162 6.39 0.67 -12.48
C ALA A 162 7.07 0.72 -11.11
N LEU A 163 8.33 1.13 -11.05
CA LEU A 163 9.10 1.06 -9.82
C LEU A 163 8.62 2.13 -8.80
N ALA A 164 8.06 1.68 -7.66
CA ALA A 164 7.47 2.55 -6.63
C ALA A 164 8.41 2.72 -5.41
N ALA A 165 8.54 3.94 -4.87
CA ALA A 165 9.26 4.20 -3.62
C ALA A 165 8.35 4.25 -2.38
N THR A 166 8.86 3.75 -1.26
CA THR A 166 8.23 3.80 0.07
C THR A 166 8.64 5.02 0.92
N ALA A 167 9.87 5.54 0.78
CA ALA A 167 10.33 6.72 1.55
C ALA A 167 11.53 7.49 0.91
N GLY A 168 11.63 8.79 1.24
CA GLY A 168 12.87 9.59 1.16
C GLY A 168 13.12 10.38 -0.13
N HIS A 169 13.01 9.77 -1.31
CA HIS A 169 13.33 10.40 -2.60
C HIS A 169 12.43 9.91 -3.74
N SER A 170 12.19 10.76 -4.74
CA SER A 170 11.47 10.39 -5.97
C SER A 170 12.18 9.26 -6.73
N PHE A 171 11.47 8.13 -6.90
CA PHE A 171 11.97 6.96 -7.62
C PHE A 171 11.84 7.12 -9.13
N THR A 172 10.65 7.52 -9.60
CA THR A 172 10.42 7.91 -11.00
C THR A 172 11.16 9.22 -11.27
N ARG A 173 12.09 9.23 -12.23
CA ARG A 173 12.88 10.40 -12.66
C ARG A 173 12.65 10.78 -14.13
N THR A 174 11.90 9.94 -14.84
CA THR A 174 11.59 10.07 -16.27
C THR A 174 10.09 10.09 -16.48
N TYR A 175 9.66 10.71 -17.56
CA TYR A 175 8.27 10.66 -18.03
C TYR A 175 8.04 9.35 -18.78
N ASN A 176 7.38 8.40 -18.13
CA ASN A 176 7.14 7.06 -18.68
C ASN A 176 5.65 6.89 -19.02
N THR A 177 5.35 6.34 -20.20
CA THR A 177 4.01 5.86 -20.56
C THR A 177 3.92 4.37 -20.27
N TYR A 178 2.89 3.97 -19.53
CA TYR A 178 2.58 2.58 -19.24
C TYR A 178 1.32 2.18 -20.00
N GLU A 179 1.50 1.29 -20.97
CA GLU A 179 0.40 0.62 -21.66
C GLU A 179 -0.11 -0.54 -20.83
N ILE A 180 -1.43 -0.55 -20.58
CA ILE A 180 -2.06 -1.62 -19.83
C ILE A 180 -2.48 -2.72 -20.82
N THR A 181 -2.09 -3.96 -20.52
CA THR A 181 -2.40 -5.13 -21.33
C THR A 181 -3.26 -6.12 -20.55
N ASP A 182 -4.15 -6.83 -21.26
CA ASP A 182 -4.91 -7.92 -20.67
C ASP A 182 -4.12 -9.23 -20.58
N ASN A 183 -4.70 -10.27 -19.96
CA ASN A 183 -4.13 -11.62 -19.89
C ASN A 183 -3.77 -12.24 -21.26
N GLN A 184 -4.31 -11.70 -22.36
CA GLN A 184 -4.04 -12.16 -23.73
C GLN A 184 -3.03 -11.26 -24.46
N ASN A 185 -2.36 -10.35 -23.74
CA ASN A 185 -1.46 -9.31 -24.27
C ASN A 185 -2.12 -8.34 -25.26
N ARG A 186 -3.44 -8.14 -25.18
CA ARG A 186 -4.13 -7.09 -25.93
C ARG A 186 -3.98 -5.76 -25.20
N VAL A 187 -3.51 -4.74 -25.92
CA VAL A 187 -3.36 -3.38 -25.39
C VAL A 187 -4.73 -2.75 -25.21
N LEU A 188 -4.97 -2.17 -24.04
CA LEU A 188 -6.22 -1.46 -23.73
C LEU A 188 -6.23 -0.05 -24.35
N PRO A 189 -7.41 0.52 -24.63
CA PRO A 189 -7.54 1.82 -25.29
C PRO A 189 -7.21 3.02 -24.38
N PHE A 190 -6.44 2.82 -23.31
CA PHE A 190 -5.99 3.86 -22.39
C PHE A 190 -4.58 3.57 -21.88
N VAL A 191 -3.83 4.64 -21.61
CA VAL A 191 -2.45 4.60 -21.13
C VAL A 191 -2.30 5.49 -19.90
N PHE A 192 -1.39 5.09 -19.02
CA PHE A 192 -1.04 5.89 -17.84
C PHE A 192 0.30 6.56 -18.01
N ASN A 193 0.39 7.83 -17.62
CA ASN A 193 1.68 8.48 -17.47
C ASN A 193 2.03 8.61 -15.99
N ASP A 194 3.19 8.06 -15.65
CA ASP A 194 3.81 8.29 -14.35
C ASP A 194 4.81 9.44 -14.46
N MET A 195 4.84 10.26 -13.42
CA MET A 195 5.75 11.39 -13.31
C MET A 195 6.43 11.39 -11.96
N MET A 196 7.58 12.06 -11.90
CA MET A 196 8.25 12.36 -10.65
C MET A 196 7.29 13.09 -9.68
N GLY A 197 7.43 12.84 -8.37
CA GLY A 197 6.50 13.40 -7.40
C GLY A 197 6.73 14.88 -7.11
N LEU A 198 5.70 15.51 -6.55
CA LEU A 198 5.81 16.86 -5.99
C LEU A 198 6.52 16.79 -4.64
N GLU A 199 7.55 17.61 -4.45
CA GLU A 199 8.29 17.74 -3.18
C GLU A 199 8.25 19.18 -2.66
N ASN A 200 8.61 19.33 -1.39
CA ASN A 200 8.44 20.55 -0.61
C ASN A 200 9.48 21.64 -0.92
N ASN A 201 10.69 21.26 -1.32
CA ASN A 201 11.73 22.24 -1.61
C ASN A 201 11.59 22.74 -3.04
N ASP A 202 11.77 24.04 -3.28
CA ASP A 202 11.76 24.59 -4.64
C ASP A 202 12.87 23.97 -5.52
N ASP A 203 13.93 23.42 -4.90
CA ASP A 203 15.03 22.71 -5.56
C ASP A 203 14.82 21.18 -5.67
N LYS A 204 13.66 20.64 -5.26
CA LYS A 204 13.36 19.19 -5.33
C LYS A 204 11.93 18.91 -5.82
N GLY A 205 11.77 17.85 -6.61
CA GLY A 205 10.48 17.46 -7.22
C GLY A 205 10.23 18.10 -8.59
N VAL A 206 9.12 17.76 -9.23
CA VAL A 206 8.80 18.23 -10.60
C VAL A 206 8.39 19.70 -10.60
N HIS A 207 8.87 20.47 -11.59
CA HIS A 207 8.43 21.84 -11.79
C HIS A 207 6.97 21.87 -12.30
N PRO A 208 6.08 22.72 -11.76
CA PRO A 208 4.69 22.79 -12.22
C PRO A 208 4.54 22.99 -13.73
N ASP A 209 5.45 23.75 -14.36
CA ASP A 209 5.44 24.01 -15.81
C ASP A 209 5.74 22.75 -16.63
N ASP A 210 6.53 21.80 -16.11
CA ASP A 210 6.77 20.52 -16.76
C ASP A 210 5.48 19.68 -16.78
N ILE A 211 4.72 19.72 -15.68
CA ILE A 211 3.43 19.03 -15.58
C ILE A 211 2.42 19.67 -16.53
N ILE A 212 2.41 21.00 -16.63
CA ILE A 212 1.55 21.73 -17.58
C ILE A 212 1.94 21.36 -19.02
N SER A 213 3.23 21.31 -19.33
CA SER A 213 3.72 20.88 -20.64
C SER A 213 3.32 19.44 -20.96
N ALA A 214 3.33 18.56 -19.97
CA ALA A 214 2.84 17.19 -20.11
C ALA A 214 1.32 17.14 -20.34
N ILE A 215 0.53 17.98 -19.66
CA ILE A 215 -0.93 18.09 -19.86
C ILE A 215 -1.27 18.49 -21.30
N GLU A 216 -0.52 19.44 -21.85
CA GLU A 216 -0.69 19.94 -23.21
C GLU A 216 -0.14 18.98 -24.30
N GLY A 217 0.53 17.89 -23.90
CA GLY A 217 1.12 16.89 -24.80
C GLY A 217 2.49 17.27 -25.38
N HIS A 218 3.10 18.32 -24.85
CA HIS A 218 4.39 18.83 -25.31
C HIS A 218 5.60 18.03 -24.80
N MET A 219 5.40 17.01 -23.97
CA MET A 219 6.46 16.18 -23.40
C MET A 219 6.56 14.83 -24.12
N ARG A 220 7.75 14.46 -24.58
CA ARG A 220 8.03 13.14 -25.18
C ARG A 220 8.43 12.11 -24.12
N GLU A 221 8.31 10.83 -24.48
CA GLU A 221 8.74 9.70 -23.65
C GLU A 221 10.23 9.77 -23.30
N ASP A 222 10.58 9.17 -22.16
CA ASP A 222 11.92 9.13 -21.58
C ASP A 222 12.51 10.51 -21.25
N TYR A 223 11.69 11.56 -21.23
CA TYR A 223 12.13 12.86 -20.75
C TYR A 223 12.56 12.76 -19.29
N ARG A 224 13.87 12.94 -19.05
CA ARG A 224 14.43 13.03 -17.70
C ARG A 224 14.15 14.41 -17.14
N PHE A 225 13.49 14.49 -15.99
CA PHE A 225 13.17 15.76 -15.37
C PHE A 225 14.46 16.45 -14.89
N HIS A 226 14.71 17.66 -15.40
CA HIS A 226 15.82 18.50 -14.99
C HIS A 226 15.35 19.49 -13.93
N ARG A 227 16.12 19.63 -12.84
CA ARG A 227 15.72 20.37 -11.63
C ARG A 227 15.66 21.88 -11.84
N ASP A 228 16.56 22.41 -12.67
CA ASP A 228 16.78 23.86 -12.80
C ASP A 228 16.22 24.44 -14.11
N CYS A 229 15.77 23.59 -15.04
CA CYS A 229 15.34 24.00 -16.38
C CYS A 229 14.06 23.24 -16.78
N PRO A 230 12.88 23.89 -16.71
CA PRO A 230 11.66 23.28 -17.23
C PRO A 230 11.78 23.09 -18.74
N LEU A 231 11.02 22.12 -19.26
CA LEU A 231 11.04 21.73 -20.67
C LEU A 231 10.78 22.94 -21.56
N SER A 232 11.78 23.27 -22.39
CA SER A 232 11.73 24.43 -23.27
C SER A 232 11.42 24.00 -24.70
N ARG A 233 10.87 24.92 -25.51
CA ARG A 233 10.63 24.68 -26.95
C ARG A 233 11.88 24.35 -27.77
N ARG A 234 13.07 24.52 -27.18
CA ARG A 234 14.37 24.27 -27.82
C ARG A 234 14.91 22.87 -27.53
N ASP A 235 14.31 22.14 -26.60
CA ASP A 235 14.75 20.80 -26.22
C ASP A 235 14.28 19.74 -27.22
N SER A 236 15.12 18.74 -27.48
CA SER A 236 14.81 17.62 -28.39
C SER A 236 13.61 16.78 -27.93
N SER A 237 13.36 16.77 -26.62
CA SER A 237 12.23 16.10 -25.97
C SER A 237 10.93 16.93 -25.98
N TYR A 238 10.95 18.16 -26.51
CA TYR A 238 9.74 18.98 -26.66
C TYR A 238 8.99 18.61 -27.94
N ASN A 239 7.73 18.21 -27.80
CA ASN A 239 6.84 17.98 -28.91
C ASN A 239 6.23 19.31 -29.38
N SER A 240 6.68 19.81 -30.52
CA SER A 240 6.22 21.08 -31.09
C SER A 240 4.81 21.03 -31.66
N SER A 241 4.25 19.84 -31.92
CA SER A 241 2.89 19.67 -32.44
C SER A 241 2.22 18.41 -31.84
N PRO A 242 1.64 18.52 -30.64
CA PRO A 242 1.02 17.39 -29.97
C PRO A 242 -0.23 16.89 -30.70
N ALA A 243 -0.26 15.59 -30.99
CA ALA A 243 -1.46 14.91 -31.46
C ALA A 243 -2.51 14.82 -30.35
N LEU A 244 -3.76 14.47 -30.70
CA LEU A 244 -4.82 14.31 -29.70
C LEU A 244 -4.45 13.23 -28.66
N SER A 245 -3.81 12.14 -29.09
CA SER A 245 -3.29 11.06 -28.23
C SER A 245 -2.14 11.47 -27.31
N ASP A 246 -1.44 12.57 -27.61
CA ASP A 246 -0.34 13.09 -26.80
C ASP A 246 -0.87 13.94 -25.65
N LYS A 247 -2.05 14.55 -25.82
CA LYS A 247 -2.69 15.37 -24.79
C LYS A 247 -3.28 14.52 -23.69
N VAL A 248 -3.30 15.07 -22.48
CA VAL A 248 -3.93 14.41 -21.33
C VAL A 248 -5.44 14.56 -21.41
N HIS A 249 -6.15 13.46 -21.25
CA HIS A 249 -7.61 13.39 -21.33
C HIS A 249 -8.28 13.35 -19.96
N CYS A 250 -7.55 12.92 -18.92
CA CYS A 250 -7.99 12.98 -17.53
C CYS A 250 -6.79 13.16 -16.60
N LEU A 251 -6.92 14.08 -15.65
CA LEU A 251 -5.92 14.34 -14.63
C LEU A 251 -6.29 13.62 -13.33
N VAL A 252 -5.43 12.72 -12.86
CA VAL A 252 -5.64 11.97 -11.62
C VAL A 252 -4.65 12.42 -10.55
N SER A 253 -5.16 13.09 -9.52
CA SER A 253 -4.41 13.52 -8.35
C SER A 253 -4.33 12.38 -7.32
N VAL A 254 -3.14 11.85 -7.05
CA VAL A 254 -2.92 10.79 -6.07
C VAL A 254 -2.50 11.39 -4.73
N VAL A 255 -3.24 11.11 -3.66
CA VAL A 255 -3.03 11.72 -2.34
C VAL A 255 -3.06 10.66 -1.23
N PRO A 256 -2.05 10.58 -0.35
CA PRO A 256 -2.05 9.65 0.77
C PRO A 256 -3.01 10.11 1.88
N ALA A 257 -3.72 9.18 2.52
CA ALA A 257 -4.70 9.46 3.58
C ALA A 257 -4.14 9.38 5.02
N ASP A 258 -2.90 8.93 5.20
CA ASP A 258 -2.33 8.57 6.51
C ASP A 258 -2.35 9.72 7.54
N ARG A 259 -2.22 9.38 8.84
CA ARG A 259 -2.27 10.37 9.93
C ARG A 259 -1.07 11.33 9.91
N ALA A 260 0.07 10.87 9.37
CA ALA A 260 1.27 11.69 9.18
C ALA A 260 1.08 12.74 8.07
N SER A 261 0.26 12.47 7.06
CA SER A 261 -0.13 13.41 6.00
C SER A 261 -1.33 14.29 6.34
N ASN A 262 -1.68 14.45 7.62
CA ASN A 262 -2.69 15.44 8.04
C ASN A 262 -2.27 16.89 7.72
N SER A 263 -0.99 17.12 7.43
CA SER A 263 -0.51 18.30 6.72
C SER A 263 0.20 17.84 5.44
N LEU A 264 -0.52 17.70 4.34
CA LEU A 264 0.13 17.93 3.05
C LEU A 264 0.79 19.30 3.14
N ASP A 265 2.06 19.39 2.80
CA ASP A 265 2.76 20.67 2.87
C ASP A 265 2.07 21.73 2.04
N GLU A 266 1.96 22.92 2.59
CA GLU A 266 1.22 24.04 1.97
C GLU A 266 1.76 24.35 0.57
N MET A 267 3.08 24.17 0.35
CA MET A 267 3.71 24.34 -0.96
C MET A 267 3.26 23.29 -1.98
N VAL A 268 3.13 22.02 -1.59
CA VAL A 268 2.64 20.96 -2.48
C VAL A 268 1.17 21.19 -2.82
N ILE A 269 0.36 21.60 -1.85
CA ILE A 269 -1.04 21.98 -2.08
C ILE A 269 -1.12 23.12 -3.11
N ARG A 270 -0.32 24.18 -2.95
CA ARG A 270 -0.30 25.31 -3.90
C ARG A 270 0.09 24.84 -5.32
N LYS A 271 1.15 24.03 -5.46
CA LYS A 271 1.56 23.45 -6.75
C LYS A 271 0.42 22.63 -7.38
N MET A 272 -0.27 21.78 -6.60
CA MET A 272 -1.42 21.00 -7.08
C MET A 272 -2.60 21.89 -7.50
N GLN A 273 -2.90 22.96 -6.74
CA GLN A 273 -3.96 23.91 -7.07
C GLN A 273 -3.65 24.68 -8.38
N MET A 274 -2.39 25.04 -8.62
CA MET A 274 -1.96 25.68 -9.88
C MET A 274 -2.19 24.76 -11.09
N ILE A 275 -1.71 23.51 -11.01
CA ILE A 275 -1.91 22.50 -12.06
C ILE A 275 -3.40 22.28 -12.31
N ARG A 276 -4.17 22.19 -11.23
CA ARG A 276 -5.62 22.02 -11.28
C ARG A 276 -6.32 23.18 -12.00
N LYS A 277 -5.91 24.42 -11.71
CA LYS A 277 -6.48 25.61 -12.35
C LYS A 277 -6.25 25.55 -13.86
N HIS A 278 -5.02 25.25 -14.29
CA HIS A 278 -4.69 25.09 -15.71
C HIS A 278 -5.49 23.98 -16.39
N ALA A 279 -5.61 22.81 -15.75
CA ALA A 279 -6.44 21.72 -16.25
C ALA A 279 -7.93 22.11 -16.36
N SER A 280 -8.42 22.96 -15.45
CA SER A 280 -9.80 23.47 -15.48
C SER A 280 -10.00 24.45 -16.65
N ASP A 281 -9.01 25.29 -16.94
CA ASP A 281 -9.03 26.22 -18.08
C ASP A 281 -9.07 25.46 -19.41
N LEU A 282 -8.46 24.28 -19.47
CA LEU A 282 -8.53 23.34 -20.61
C LEU A 282 -9.78 22.42 -20.60
N ASN A 283 -10.67 22.57 -19.61
CA ASN A 283 -11.84 21.69 -19.40
C ASN A 283 -11.51 20.20 -19.24
N ILE A 284 -10.29 19.87 -18.80
CA ILE A 284 -9.86 18.48 -18.57
C ILE A 284 -10.50 17.97 -17.27
N PRO A 285 -11.14 16.79 -17.29
CA PRO A 285 -11.72 16.19 -16.09
C PRO A 285 -10.64 15.84 -15.07
N GLN A 286 -10.97 16.03 -13.79
CA GLN A 286 -10.05 15.85 -12.67
C GLN A 286 -10.64 14.88 -11.64
N VAL A 287 -9.84 13.90 -11.25
CA VAL A 287 -10.21 12.85 -10.29
C VAL A 287 -9.14 12.76 -9.21
N VAL A 288 -9.53 12.47 -7.97
CA VAL A 288 -8.62 12.31 -6.83
C VAL A 288 -8.65 10.87 -6.35
N PHE A 289 -7.50 10.19 -6.38
CA PHE A 289 -7.32 8.88 -5.79
C PHE A 289 -6.67 9.03 -4.42
N MET A 290 -7.43 8.65 -3.38
CA MET A 290 -6.98 8.71 -2.00
C MET A 290 -6.42 7.35 -1.58
N THR A 291 -5.10 7.24 -1.41
CA THR A 291 -4.36 6.00 -1.12
C THR A 291 -4.09 5.86 0.39
N ARG A 292 -3.59 4.70 0.84
CA ARG A 292 -3.24 4.41 2.26
C ARG A 292 -4.40 4.62 3.25
N VAL A 293 -5.62 4.30 2.83
CA VAL A 293 -6.85 4.47 3.62
C VAL A 293 -6.92 3.56 4.85
N ASP A 294 -6.21 2.44 4.78
CA ASP A 294 -6.02 1.43 5.83
C ASP A 294 -5.15 1.94 7.01
N LEU A 295 -4.19 2.84 6.74
CA LEU A 295 -3.41 3.49 7.80
C LEU A 295 -4.20 4.56 8.56
N LEU A 296 -5.21 5.17 7.92
CA LEU A 296 -6.06 6.18 8.54
C LEU A 296 -7.07 5.54 9.51
N CYS A 297 -7.67 4.42 9.12
CA CYS A 297 -8.77 3.79 9.83
C CYS A 297 -8.54 2.27 10.03
N PRO A 298 -8.37 1.81 11.30
CA PRO A 298 -8.21 0.39 11.60
C PRO A 298 -9.38 -0.48 11.11
N LEU A 299 -10.60 0.07 11.05
CA LEU A 299 -11.77 -0.65 10.51
C LEU A 299 -11.57 -1.12 9.08
N VAL A 300 -10.94 -0.29 8.25
CA VAL A 300 -10.70 -0.59 6.84
C VAL A 300 -9.57 -1.58 6.67
N LYS A 301 -8.64 -1.62 7.63
CA LYS A 301 -7.63 -2.68 7.68
C LYS A 301 -8.27 -4.05 7.90
N ASP A 302 -9.29 -4.13 8.75
CA ASP A 302 -9.99 -5.38 9.05
C ASP A 302 -11.01 -5.76 7.96
N ASN A 303 -11.79 -4.79 7.45
CA ASN A 303 -12.79 -4.99 6.41
C ASN A 303 -12.86 -3.80 5.43
N LEU A 304 -12.47 -4.03 4.17
CA LEU A 304 -12.50 -3.02 3.11
C LEU A 304 -13.93 -2.55 2.77
N GLN A 305 -14.94 -3.37 3.01
CA GLN A 305 -16.34 -2.98 2.76
C GLN A 305 -16.82 -1.88 3.70
N CYS A 306 -16.09 -1.62 4.79
CA CYS A 306 -16.34 -0.51 5.72
C CYS A 306 -15.75 0.83 5.25
N ILE A 307 -15.11 0.91 4.07
CA ILE A 307 -14.56 2.18 3.56
C ILE A 307 -15.61 3.28 3.48
N TYR A 308 -16.82 2.93 3.01
CA TYR A 308 -17.93 3.88 2.89
C TYR A 308 -18.86 3.92 4.11
N SER A 309 -18.51 3.23 5.21
CA SER A 309 -19.16 3.38 6.53
C SER A 309 -18.26 4.09 7.55
N SER A 310 -16.94 4.21 7.32
CA SER A 310 -15.98 4.90 8.19
C SER A 310 -16.06 6.46 8.25
N LYS A 311 -16.44 7.02 9.41
CA LYS A 311 -16.48 8.49 9.61
C LYS A 311 -15.14 9.18 9.34
N LEU A 312 -14.02 8.53 9.66
CA LEU A 312 -12.67 9.09 9.49
C LEU A 312 -12.33 9.32 8.01
N ILE A 313 -12.67 8.36 7.15
CA ILE A 313 -12.44 8.46 5.70
C ILE A 313 -13.27 9.59 5.11
N LYS A 314 -14.56 9.68 5.48
CA LYS A 314 -15.44 10.74 5.00
C LYS A 314 -14.96 12.13 5.40
N GLN A 315 -14.48 12.30 6.64
CA GLN A 315 -13.91 13.56 7.12
C GLN A 315 -12.64 13.94 6.34
N LYS A 316 -11.74 12.99 6.08
CA LYS A 316 -10.53 13.23 5.29
C LYS A 316 -10.87 13.61 3.84
N MET A 317 -11.84 12.93 3.22
CA MET A 317 -12.33 13.29 1.88
C MET A 317 -12.92 14.71 1.83
N GLN A 318 -13.66 15.12 2.87
CA GLN A 318 -14.18 16.49 2.98
C GLN A 318 -13.06 17.53 3.14
N SER A 319 -12.01 17.19 3.89
CA SER A 319 -10.81 18.03 3.98
C SER A 319 -10.18 18.24 2.60
N TYR A 320 -9.96 17.17 1.84
CA TYR A 320 -9.41 17.29 0.47
C TYR A 320 -10.33 18.00 -0.51
N LYS A 321 -11.64 17.84 -0.37
CA LYS A 321 -12.62 18.63 -1.14
C LYS A 321 -12.39 20.13 -0.92
N ASN A 322 -12.17 20.56 0.32
CA ASN A 322 -11.97 21.98 0.65
C ASN A 322 -10.59 22.47 0.20
N VAL A 323 -9.54 21.64 0.36
CA VAL A 323 -8.15 22.00 0.05
C VAL A 323 -7.88 21.98 -1.45
N LEU A 324 -8.24 20.91 -2.14
CA LEU A 324 -8.00 20.77 -3.58
C LEU A 324 -9.11 21.41 -4.40
N GLY A 325 -10.29 21.63 -3.82
CA GLY A 325 -11.48 22.23 -4.44
C GLY A 325 -12.22 21.31 -5.42
N VAL A 326 -11.93 20.00 -5.42
CA VAL A 326 -12.55 18.98 -6.28
C VAL A 326 -13.89 18.54 -5.67
N PRO A 327 -14.96 18.30 -6.46
CA PRO A 327 -16.24 17.87 -5.92
C PRO A 327 -16.15 16.46 -5.32
N MET A 328 -17.01 16.17 -4.33
CA MET A 328 -16.94 14.91 -3.58
C MET A 328 -17.01 13.68 -4.48
N ASN A 329 -17.88 13.69 -5.49
CA ASN A 329 -18.09 12.59 -6.43
C ASN A 329 -16.84 12.22 -7.27
N CYS A 330 -15.84 13.10 -7.34
CA CYS A 330 -14.58 12.82 -8.03
C CYS A 330 -13.44 12.40 -7.08
N ILE A 331 -13.73 12.16 -5.79
CA ILE A 331 -12.75 11.66 -4.82
C ILE A 331 -13.05 10.18 -4.54
N PHE A 332 -12.08 9.31 -4.79
CA PHE A 332 -12.19 7.86 -4.64
C PHE A 332 -11.15 7.32 -3.64
N PRO A 333 -11.57 6.75 -2.50
CA PRO A 333 -10.68 5.98 -1.64
C PRO A 333 -10.29 4.67 -2.32
N VAL A 334 -8.99 4.44 -2.49
CA VAL A 334 -8.44 3.23 -3.11
C VAL A 334 -7.39 2.59 -2.21
N LYS A 335 -7.25 1.27 -2.32
CA LYS A 335 -6.15 0.52 -1.69
C LYS A 335 -5.30 -0.11 -2.80
N ASN A 336 -4.00 0.17 -2.75
CA ASN A 336 -3.04 -0.35 -3.72
C ASN A 336 -2.45 -1.67 -3.23
N TYR A 337 -2.08 -2.55 -4.16
CA TYR A 337 -1.26 -3.74 -3.91
C TYR A 337 0.17 -3.31 -3.60
N HIS A 338 0.45 -3.06 -2.32
CA HIS A 338 1.78 -2.65 -1.86
C HIS A 338 2.28 -3.50 -0.70
N GLU A 339 1.40 -4.17 0.05
CA GLU A 339 1.75 -5.17 1.06
C GLU A 339 1.38 -6.59 0.61
N GLU A 340 0.34 -6.71 -0.22
CA GLU A 340 -0.27 -7.97 -0.62
C GLU A 340 0.45 -8.62 -1.81
N ASN A 341 0.53 -9.95 -1.77
CA ASN A 341 1.18 -10.83 -2.73
C ASN A 341 0.17 -11.62 -3.60
N THR A 342 -1.12 -11.49 -3.30
CA THR A 342 -2.23 -12.16 -3.98
C THR A 342 -3.33 -11.14 -4.27
N LEU A 343 -4.04 -11.34 -5.38
CA LEU A 343 -5.18 -10.50 -5.74
C LEU A 343 -6.33 -10.70 -4.75
N ASN A 344 -7.03 -9.60 -4.47
CA ASN A 344 -8.17 -9.52 -3.59
C ASN A 344 -9.33 -8.85 -4.32
N SER A 345 -10.45 -9.57 -4.44
CA SER A 345 -11.64 -9.10 -5.15
C SER A 345 -12.21 -7.78 -4.61
N ASP A 346 -12.08 -7.52 -3.31
CA ASP A 346 -12.56 -6.29 -2.69
C ASP A 346 -11.64 -5.10 -3.06
N MET A 347 -10.32 -5.30 -3.06
CA MET A 347 -9.38 -4.27 -3.54
C MET A 347 -9.57 -3.98 -5.02
N ASP A 348 -9.77 -5.02 -5.82
CA ASP A 348 -10.05 -4.91 -7.25
C ASP A 348 -11.33 -4.11 -7.48
N SER A 349 -12.38 -4.34 -6.69
CA SER A 349 -13.65 -3.61 -6.81
C SER A 349 -13.45 -2.10 -6.65
N LEU A 350 -12.65 -1.68 -5.66
CA LEU A 350 -12.38 -0.26 -5.38
C LEU A 350 -11.56 0.40 -6.49
N LEU A 351 -10.50 -0.28 -6.94
CA LEU A 351 -9.62 0.22 -7.99
C LEU A 351 -10.34 0.27 -9.35
N LEU A 352 -11.11 -0.76 -9.68
CA LEU A 352 -11.88 -0.82 -10.93
C LEU A 352 -13.01 0.21 -10.97
N ASP A 353 -13.70 0.46 -9.86
CA ASP A 353 -14.72 1.51 -9.78
C ASP A 353 -14.11 2.90 -10.00
N ALA A 354 -13.01 3.21 -9.30
CA ALA A 354 -12.30 4.48 -9.47
C ALA A 354 -11.74 4.65 -10.89
N LEU A 355 -11.18 3.58 -11.46
CA LEU A 355 -10.66 3.55 -12.82
C LEU A 355 -11.76 3.75 -13.86
N GLN A 356 -12.88 3.04 -13.73
CA GLN A 356 -14.00 3.15 -14.64
C GLN A 356 -14.50 4.60 -14.72
N ASN A 357 -14.69 5.25 -13.57
CA ASN A 357 -15.10 6.65 -13.55
C ASN A 357 -14.08 7.57 -14.23
N ALA A 358 -12.77 7.37 -14.00
CA ALA A 358 -11.73 8.18 -14.64
C ALA A 358 -11.70 7.99 -16.17
N VAL A 359 -11.83 6.75 -16.64
CA VAL A 359 -11.86 6.41 -18.07
C VAL A 359 -13.14 6.94 -18.73
N ASP A 360 -14.30 6.80 -18.09
CA ASP A 360 -15.57 7.31 -18.61
C ASP A 360 -15.52 8.83 -18.76
N PHE A 361 -14.97 9.56 -17.77
CA PHE A 361 -14.76 11.01 -17.88
C PHE A 361 -13.81 11.39 -19.01
N ALA A 362 -12.70 10.65 -19.18
CA ALA A 362 -11.75 10.89 -20.26
C ALA A 362 -12.39 10.66 -21.65
N ASN A 363 -13.16 9.58 -21.81
CA ASN A 363 -13.83 9.24 -23.07
C ASN A 363 -14.90 10.28 -23.42
N ASP A 364 -15.67 10.75 -22.43
CA ASP A 364 -16.66 11.81 -22.62
C ASP A 364 -16.02 13.15 -23.01
N TYR A 365 -14.86 13.50 -22.41
CA TYR A 365 -14.10 14.70 -22.77
C TYR A 365 -13.62 14.64 -24.22
N VAL A 366 -13.02 13.53 -24.62
CA VAL A 366 -12.56 13.30 -26.00
C VAL A 366 -13.71 13.33 -27.01
N GLY A 367 -14.88 12.81 -26.63
CA GLY A 367 -16.09 12.91 -27.45
C GLY A 367 -16.52 14.35 -27.72
N ARG A 368 -16.42 15.26 -26.73
CA ARG A 368 -16.82 16.67 -26.92
C ARG A 368 -15.92 17.42 -27.89
N LEU A 369 -14.62 17.13 -27.91
CA LEU A 369 -13.68 17.77 -28.82
C LEU A 369 -13.99 17.51 -30.31
N THR A 370 -14.71 16.43 -30.62
CA THR A 370 -15.19 16.16 -32.00
C THR A 370 -16.41 16.98 -32.39
N ALA A 371 -17.25 17.38 -31.44
CA ALA A 371 -18.47 18.14 -31.73
C ALA A 371 -18.16 19.57 -32.17
N ASP A 372 -17.06 20.14 -31.69
CA ASP A 372 -16.63 21.51 -32.03
C ASP A 372 -15.94 21.63 -33.41
N THR A 373 -15.69 20.52 -34.12
CA THR A 373 -15.01 20.51 -35.43
C THR A 373 -15.95 20.46 -36.65
N HIS A 374 -17.27 20.60 -36.48
CA HIS A 374 -18.17 20.91 -37.60
C HIS A 374 -18.17 22.42 -37.89
N PRO A 375 -17.67 22.89 -39.06
CA PRO A 375 -17.69 24.30 -39.39
C PRO A 375 -19.14 24.76 -39.64
N SER A 376 -19.59 25.72 -38.84
CA SER A 376 -20.71 26.60 -39.15
C SER A 376 -20.37 27.49 -40.34
N ALA A 377 -20.44 26.93 -41.55
CA ALA A 377 -20.34 27.67 -42.80
C ALA A 377 -21.57 27.39 -43.66
N THR A 378 -22.65 28.12 -43.39
CA THR A 378 -23.65 28.44 -44.41
C THR A 378 -23.91 29.94 -44.29
N GLN A 379 -23.06 30.73 -44.97
CA GLN A 379 -23.46 32.08 -45.35
C GLN A 379 -24.48 31.97 -46.48
N PRO A 380 -25.57 32.77 -46.46
CA PRO A 380 -26.50 32.85 -47.57
C PRO A 380 -25.86 33.59 -48.75
N PRO A 381 -26.30 33.33 -50.00
CA PRO A 381 -25.67 33.90 -51.18
C PRO A 381 -25.88 35.41 -51.26
N VAL A 382 -24.78 36.12 -51.53
CA VAL A 382 -24.75 37.56 -51.79
C VAL A 382 -25.35 37.82 -53.18
N THR A 383 -26.52 38.44 -53.24
CA THR A 383 -27.04 39.09 -54.45
C THR A 383 -26.83 40.59 -54.34
N HIS A 384 -26.18 41.14 -55.36
CA HIS A 384 -25.90 42.56 -55.59
C HIS A 384 -27.13 43.46 -55.52
N ALA A 385 -27.02 44.58 -54.80
CA ALA A 385 -27.68 45.85 -55.16
C ALA A 385 -27.03 47.02 -54.40
N GLU A 386 -26.46 47.96 -55.15
CA GLU A 386 -26.01 49.28 -54.70
C GLU A 386 -27.18 50.30 -54.70
N PRO A 387 -27.01 51.53 -54.15
CA PRO A 387 -27.93 52.08 -53.17
C PRO A 387 -28.85 53.18 -53.72
N SER A 388 -29.99 53.42 -53.07
CA SER A 388 -30.71 54.70 -53.20
C SER A 388 -31.68 54.97 -52.03
N SER A 389 -31.30 55.97 -51.25
CA SER A 389 -32.09 57.13 -50.78
C SER A 389 -33.45 56.98 -50.06
N THR A 390 -33.56 57.84 -49.04
CA THR A 390 -34.72 58.57 -48.50
C THR A 390 -35.30 58.19 -47.13
N HIS A 391 -35.38 59.25 -46.31
CA HIS A 391 -36.16 59.51 -45.09
C HIS A 391 -37.48 58.71 -44.99
N THR A 392 -38.04 58.40 -43.82
CA THR A 392 -38.72 59.38 -42.93
C THR A 392 -39.30 58.66 -41.67
N GLN A 393 -39.22 59.33 -40.51
CA GLN A 393 -40.10 59.34 -39.30
C GLN A 393 -40.53 58.01 -38.61
N GLN A 394 -40.18 57.76 -37.33
CA GLN A 394 -40.78 58.27 -36.07
C GLN A 394 -42.15 57.68 -35.69
N MET A 395 -42.21 56.95 -34.57
CA MET A 395 -43.19 57.02 -33.46
C MET A 395 -42.81 55.92 -32.44
N GLU A 396 -42.22 56.25 -31.30
CA GLU A 396 -42.82 56.62 -30.01
C GLU A 396 -42.80 55.46 -28.98
N ARG A 397 -42.25 55.78 -27.80
CA ARG A 397 -42.24 55.04 -26.51
C ARG A 397 -43.69 54.98 -25.94
N PRO A 398 -44.03 54.32 -24.79
CA PRO A 398 -43.19 53.87 -23.66
C PRO A 398 -43.62 52.54 -22.97
N THR A 399 -42.91 52.20 -21.89
CA THR A 399 -43.15 51.12 -20.92
C THR A 399 -44.58 51.04 -20.36
N PRO A 400 -44.97 49.87 -19.80
CA PRO A 400 -45.35 49.90 -18.39
C PRO A 400 -44.91 48.68 -17.55
N ARG A 401 -45.06 48.90 -16.24
CA ARG A 401 -44.72 48.12 -15.05
C ARG A 401 -45.67 46.95 -14.74
N LEU A 402 -45.15 46.09 -13.84
CA LEU A 402 -45.81 45.35 -12.75
C LEU A 402 -46.82 44.24 -13.11
N GLU A 403 -46.71 43.06 -12.48
CA GLU A 403 -47.42 42.68 -11.25
C GLU A 403 -47.02 41.27 -10.77
N ARG A 404 -46.93 41.10 -9.44
CA ARG A 404 -47.14 39.79 -8.78
C ARG A 404 -48.64 39.65 -8.50
N PRO A 405 -49.16 38.42 -8.47
CA PRO A 405 -50.17 38.11 -7.46
C PRO A 405 -49.92 36.81 -6.71
N THR A 406 -50.55 36.76 -5.54
CA THR A 406 -50.48 35.77 -4.46
C THR A 406 -51.69 34.81 -4.45
N SER A 407 -51.47 33.65 -3.81
CA SER A 407 -52.36 32.98 -2.82
C SER A 407 -53.29 31.80 -3.20
N ARG A 408 -53.13 30.73 -2.39
CA ARG A 408 -54.09 30.04 -1.50
C ARG A 408 -54.84 28.74 -1.90
N LEU A 409 -54.76 27.80 -0.93
CA LEU A 409 -55.66 26.69 -0.52
C LEU A 409 -55.88 25.54 -1.54
N GLU A 410 -55.74 24.25 -1.19
CA GLU A 410 -56.57 23.48 -0.25
C GLU A 410 -55.89 22.19 0.29
N ARG A 411 -56.32 21.74 1.48
CA ARG A 411 -56.13 20.36 2.00
C ARG A 411 -57.30 19.48 1.52
N PRO A 412 -57.10 18.14 1.45
CA PRO A 412 -58.12 17.22 1.96
C PRO A 412 -57.62 16.42 3.16
N THR A 413 -58.56 16.10 4.05
CA THR A 413 -58.45 15.19 5.20
C THR A 413 -59.34 13.98 4.97
N SER A 414 -59.18 12.96 5.83
CA SER A 414 -59.97 11.73 6.06
C SER A 414 -59.44 10.47 5.34
N ARG A 415 -59.02 9.36 6.00
CA ARG A 415 -59.46 8.57 7.19
C ARG A 415 -60.33 7.38 6.77
N LEU A 416 -59.76 6.18 6.68
CA LEU A 416 -60.37 4.83 6.71
C LEU A 416 -59.19 3.85 6.51
N GLU A 417 -58.90 2.77 7.24
CA GLU A 417 -59.49 2.05 8.36
C GLU A 417 -58.39 1.12 8.92
N ARG A 418 -58.40 0.85 10.24
CA ARG A 418 -57.76 -0.34 10.82
C ARG A 418 -58.69 -1.54 10.60
N PRO A 419 -58.14 -2.74 10.43
CA PRO A 419 -58.77 -3.94 10.97
C PRO A 419 -57.96 -4.46 12.15
N THR A 420 -58.59 -4.46 13.32
CA THR A 420 -58.28 -5.35 14.45
C THR A 420 -59.28 -6.48 14.40
N LEU A 421 -58.83 -7.74 14.43
CA LEU A 421 -59.55 -8.91 14.95
C LEU A 421 -58.52 -10.07 15.10
N GLN A 422 -58.11 -10.35 16.35
CA GLN A 422 -58.47 -11.53 17.17
C GLN A 422 -57.69 -12.79 16.75
N VAL A 423 -56.67 -13.18 17.50
CA VAL A 423 -56.71 -14.11 18.66
C VAL A 423 -57.27 -15.47 18.27
N GLU A 424 -56.37 -16.44 18.11
CA GLU A 424 -56.58 -17.84 18.47
C GLU A 424 -55.22 -18.44 18.85
N THR A 425 -55.08 -18.81 20.12
CA THR A 425 -54.13 -19.80 20.63
C THR A 425 -54.49 -21.19 20.08
N PRO A 426 -53.54 -22.13 20.08
CA PRO A 426 -53.79 -23.29 20.93
C PRO A 426 -52.61 -23.68 21.80
N GLU A 427 -52.98 -24.19 22.97
CA GLU A 427 -52.15 -24.79 24.01
C GLU A 427 -51.56 -26.14 23.59
N ALA A 428 -50.41 -26.41 24.21
CA ALA A 428 -49.97 -27.67 24.84
C ALA A 428 -50.22 -29.02 24.15
N SER A 429 -49.10 -29.73 23.96
CA SER A 429 -48.96 -31.10 24.46
C SER A 429 -47.48 -31.48 24.57
N GLU A 430 -46.96 -31.56 25.80
CA GLU A 430 -45.95 -32.57 26.13
C GLU A 430 -46.57 -33.98 25.91
N PRO A 431 -45.78 -35.05 25.78
CA PRO A 431 -45.41 -35.72 27.02
C PRO A 431 -44.00 -36.34 27.05
N SER A 432 -43.45 -36.36 28.28
CA SER A 432 -42.90 -37.55 28.96
C SER A 432 -41.59 -38.16 28.46
N THR A 433 -40.63 -38.61 29.27
CA THR A 433 -40.22 -38.56 30.69
C THR A 433 -39.27 -39.75 30.85
N CYS A 434 -38.45 -39.72 31.91
CA CYS A 434 -37.81 -40.87 32.57
C CYS A 434 -36.59 -41.48 31.86
N SER A 435 -35.50 -41.83 32.54
CA SER A 435 -35.18 -41.83 33.97
C SER A 435 -33.70 -42.26 34.13
N GLU A 436 -33.07 -41.74 35.18
CA GLU A 436 -32.20 -42.44 36.16
C GLU A 436 -31.37 -43.65 35.67
N ASN A 437 -30.04 -43.65 35.89
CA ASN A 437 -29.46 -44.09 37.18
C ASN A 437 -27.91 -44.19 37.17
N SER A 438 -27.32 -43.60 38.22
CA SER A 438 -26.29 -44.11 39.14
C SER A 438 -25.11 -45.01 38.72
N GLY A 439 -23.93 -44.69 39.27
CA GLY A 439 -22.90 -45.64 39.75
C GLY A 439 -21.49 -45.38 39.20
N ALA A 440 -20.54 -44.76 39.93
CA ALA A 440 -19.75 -45.23 41.08
C ALA A 440 -18.33 -45.73 40.70
N GLY A 441 -17.31 -45.34 41.49
CA GLY A 441 -15.95 -45.92 41.52
C GLY A 441 -14.81 -44.87 41.40
N ARG A 442 -14.35 -44.18 42.46
CA ARG A 442 -13.36 -44.56 43.50
C ARG A 442 -12.00 -45.09 42.99
N SER A 443 -10.94 -44.30 43.25
CA SER A 443 -9.60 -44.65 43.80
C SER A 443 -8.60 -43.59 43.30
N GLY A 444 -7.64 -43.03 44.02
CA GLY A 444 -7.11 -43.17 45.38
C GLY A 444 -5.93 -42.17 45.44
N GLY A 445 -5.73 -41.50 46.58
CA GLY A 445 -4.66 -40.52 46.74
C GLY A 445 -3.29 -41.16 46.91
N VAL A 446 -2.23 -40.34 46.96
CA VAL A 446 -1.14 -40.40 47.96
C VAL A 446 -0.37 -39.07 47.93
N HIS A 447 -0.18 -38.53 49.15
CA HIS A 447 0.74 -37.48 49.58
C HIS A 447 2.19 -37.68 49.11
N THR A 448 2.96 -36.60 48.96
CA THR A 448 4.11 -36.34 49.86
C THR A 448 4.70 -34.95 49.62
N GLU A 449 5.11 -34.36 50.73
CA GLU A 449 5.61 -33.01 50.95
C GLU A 449 7.06 -33.13 51.46
N PHE A 450 7.77 -32.00 51.51
CA PHE A 450 9.05 -31.72 52.17
C PHE A 450 10.37 -32.03 51.43
N LEU A 451 11.16 -30.98 51.19
CA LEU A 451 12.25 -30.58 52.11
C LEU A 451 12.71 -29.13 51.87
N ARG A 452 12.75 -28.35 52.96
CA ARG A 452 13.53 -27.12 53.16
C ARG A 452 15.00 -27.47 53.44
N ASN A 453 15.90 -26.52 53.19
CA ASN A 453 17.03 -26.10 54.06
C ASN A 453 17.73 -24.90 53.38
N SER A 454 17.63 -23.67 53.92
CA SER A 454 18.50 -23.01 54.93
C SER A 454 19.86 -22.57 54.34
N GLU A 455 20.03 -21.28 54.04
CA GLU A 455 20.74 -20.25 54.84
C GLU A 455 22.25 -20.47 54.96
N ILE A 456 23.06 -19.46 54.58
CA ILE A 456 24.14 -18.86 55.37
C ILE A 456 24.60 -17.55 54.71
N ASP A 457 24.85 -16.60 55.60
CA ASP A 457 25.20 -15.18 55.52
C ASP A 457 26.71 -14.94 55.25
N SER A 458 27.08 -13.78 54.68
CA SER A 458 28.24 -12.99 55.12
C SER A 458 28.49 -11.71 54.30
N SER A 459 28.59 -10.63 55.05
CA SER A 459 28.93 -9.24 54.75
C SER A 459 30.39 -9.00 54.32
N TYR A 460 30.65 -8.00 53.46
CA TYR A 460 31.76 -7.02 53.58
C TYR A 460 31.46 -5.75 52.75
N GLY A 461 31.91 -4.59 53.25
CA GLY A 461 31.46 -3.23 52.91
C GLY A 461 31.98 -2.57 51.61
N PRO A 462 31.80 -1.24 51.46
CA PRO A 462 31.71 -0.54 50.17
C PRO A 462 32.99 0.22 49.81
N GLU A 463 33.42 0.21 48.54
CA GLU A 463 34.27 1.26 47.96
C GLU A 463 33.98 1.49 46.46
N ASN A 464 34.07 2.77 46.10
CA ASN A 464 33.80 3.38 44.79
C ASN A 464 34.69 2.81 43.65
N VAL A 465 34.20 2.87 42.40
CA VAL A 465 34.82 3.57 41.26
C VAL A 465 34.09 3.27 39.92
N ALA A 466 33.91 4.36 39.15
CA ALA A 466 33.74 4.47 37.69
C ALA A 466 32.37 4.13 37.04
N ARG A 467 31.73 5.23 36.61
CA ARG A 467 30.70 5.33 35.57
C ARG A 467 31.12 4.59 34.28
N GLY A 468 30.34 3.60 33.89
CA GLY A 468 30.30 3.02 32.55
C GLY A 468 28.85 2.83 32.14
N ASN A 469 28.44 3.50 31.06
CA ASN A 469 27.10 3.41 30.48
C ASN A 469 26.77 1.95 30.11
N LEU A 470 25.88 1.32 30.88
CA LEU A 470 25.25 0.06 30.51
C LEU A 470 23.97 0.36 29.72
N MET A 471 23.98 -0.10 28.48
CA MET A 471 22.84 -0.22 27.57
C MET A 471 21.64 -0.87 28.27
N PRO A 472 20.39 -0.43 28.02
CA PRO A 472 19.23 -1.08 28.60
C PRO A 472 19.07 -2.47 28.00
N VAL A 473 19.16 -3.48 28.86
CA VAL A 473 18.75 -4.86 28.58
C VAL A 473 17.23 -4.82 28.32
N PHE A 474 16.85 -4.99 27.06
CA PHE A 474 15.44 -5.15 26.66
C PHE A 474 14.88 -6.39 27.35
N THR A 475 13.99 -6.18 28.31
CA THR A 475 13.18 -7.23 28.92
C THR A 475 12.15 -7.70 27.89
N HIS A 476 12.03 -9.02 27.75
CA HIS A 476 11.12 -9.72 26.85
C HIS A 476 9.68 -9.21 26.97
N THR A 477 9.23 -8.37 26.03
CA THR A 477 7.81 -8.24 25.73
C THR A 477 7.36 -9.53 25.06
N ALA A 478 6.41 -10.24 25.66
CA ALA A 478 5.78 -11.42 25.06
C ALA A 478 5.32 -11.08 23.63
N ASP A 479 5.86 -11.80 22.64
CA ASP A 479 5.48 -11.69 21.23
C ASP A 479 3.96 -11.99 21.12
N ARG A 480 3.13 -10.94 20.99
CA ARG A 480 1.70 -11.10 20.74
C ARG A 480 1.50 -11.41 19.25
N GLU A 481 0.77 -12.49 18.97
CA GLU A 481 0.32 -12.85 17.62
C GLU A 481 -0.66 -11.79 17.08
N LEU A 482 -0.70 -11.62 15.77
CA LEU A 482 -1.77 -10.88 15.12
C LEU A 482 -2.96 -11.82 14.91
N ASP A 483 -4.18 -11.31 15.10
CA ASP A 483 -5.41 -12.11 14.98
C ASP A 483 -5.66 -12.60 13.53
N ILE A 484 -4.98 -11.99 12.53
CA ILE A 484 -5.14 -12.27 11.10
C ILE A 484 -3.76 -12.23 10.41
N GLU A 485 -3.52 -13.16 9.49
CA GLU A 485 -2.35 -13.15 8.59
C GLU A 485 -2.32 -11.86 7.75
N TRP A 486 -1.22 -11.10 7.81
CA TRP A 486 -1.11 -9.88 6.98
C TRP A 486 -0.74 -10.17 5.51
N ARG A 487 -0.36 -11.42 5.20
CA ARG A 487 -0.24 -11.93 3.82
C ARG A 487 -0.78 -13.34 3.75
N ARG A 488 -1.62 -13.60 2.75
CA ARG A 488 -2.11 -14.94 2.49
C ARG A 488 -1.00 -15.78 1.86
N MET A 489 -0.80 -16.96 2.44
CA MET A 489 0.15 -17.95 1.95
C MET A 489 -0.55 -19.30 1.88
N ASN A 490 -0.47 -19.97 0.73
CA ASN A 490 -1.03 -21.30 0.57
C ASN A 490 0.04 -22.33 0.89
N TRP A 491 -0.11 -23.02 2.03
CA TRP A 491 0.85 -24.01 2.54
C TRP A 491 0.60 -25.45 2.02
N ASP A 492 -0.44 -25.65 1.19
CA ASP A 492 -0.81 -26.97 0.70
C ASP A 492 0.18 -27.53 -0.32
N THR A 493 0.35 -28.86 -0.30
CA THR A 493 1.23 -29.59 -1.24
C THR A 493 0.78 -29.38 -2.69
N GLY A 494 -0.53 -29.18 -2.91
CA GLY A 494 -1.08 -28.82 -4.21
C GLY A 494 -0.56 -27.48 -4.73
N SER A 495 -0.55 -26.43 -3.91
CA SER A 495 0.03 -25.13 -4.27
C SER A 495 1.52 -25.19 -4.51
N ARG A 496 2.27 -25.92 -3.66
CA ARG A 496 3.71 -26.16 -3.87
C ARG A 496 3.97 -26.75 -5.26
N ASN A 497 3.29 -27.85 -5.60
CA ASN A 497 3.47 -28.55 -6.88
C ASN A 497 3.01 -27.70 -8.07
N ARG A 498 1.97 -26.85 -7.89
CA ARG A 498 1.56 -25.86 -8.90
C ARG A 498 2.67 -24.84 -9.17
N MET A 499 3.23 -24.23 -8.13
CA MET A 499 4.30 -23.23 -8.27
C MET A 499 5.56 -23.82 -8.90
N GLU A 500 5.96 -25.01 -8.47
CA GLU A 500 7.11 -25.70 -9.05
C GLU A 500 6.91 -26.01 -10.53
N ARG A 501 5.74 -26.54 -10.89
CA ARG A 501 5.39 -26.85 -12.29
C ARG A 501 5.37 -25.60 -13.16
N GLU A 502 4.77 -24.50 -12.70
CA GLU A 502 4.77 -23.22 -13.42
C GLU A 502 6.19 -22.72 -13.70
N LEU A 503 7.12 -22.84 -12.75
CA LEU A 503 8.51 -22.46 -12.94
C LEU A 503 9.27 -23.39 -13.91
N ARG A 504 8.92 -24.69 -13.93
CA ARG A 504 9.50 -25.68 -14.87
C ARG A 504 8.97 -25.52 -16.30
N GLU A 505 7.70 -25.14 -16.43
CA GLU A 505 7.00 -24.98 -17.72
C GLU A 505 7.13 -23.55 -18.29
N LEU A 506 7.79 -22.63 -17.57
CA LEU A 506 8.00 -21.26 -18.02
C LEU A 506 8.70 -21.24 -19.40
N ARG A 507 8.07 -20.56 -20.37
CA ARG A 507 8.65 -20.34 -21.70
C ARG A 507 8.90 -18.85 -21.88
N LEU A 508 10.13 -18.51 -22.27
CA LEU A 508 10.48 -17.13 -22.59
C LEU A 508 9.83 -16.75 -23.92
N LEU A 509 9.15 -15.61 -23.95
CA LEU A 509 8.47 -15.09 -25.14
C LEU A 509 9.44 -14.51 -26.18
N ILE A 510 10.72 -14.33 -25.82
CA ILE A 510 11.76 -13.78 -26.70
C ILE A 510 12.60 -14.91 -27.30
N PRO A 511 12.63 -15.09 -28.63
CA PRO A 511 13.39 -16.15 -29.29
C PRO A 511 14.90 -16.11 -29.02
N ASP A 512 15.46 -14.90 -28.87
CA ASP A 512 16.90 -14.68 -28.70
C ASP A 512 17.39 -14.79 -27.24
N LEU A 513 16.47 -14.84 -26.27
CA LEU A 513 16.83 -14.89 -24.86
C LEU A 513 16.97 -16.34 -24.38
N LYS A 514 18.20 -16.76 -24.11
CA LYS A 514 18.50 -18.12 -23.62
C LYS A 514 18.05 -18.36 -22.18
N HIS A 515 18.23 -17.37 -21.31
CA HIS A 515 17.91 -17.46 -19.89
C HIS A 515 17.68 -16.07 -19.29
N LEU A 516 16.77 -15.97 -18.33
CA LEU A 516 16.63 -14.83 -17.43
C LEU A 516 17.77 -14.84 -16.41
N ARG A 517 18.32 -13.68 -16.10
CA ARG A 517 19.47 -13.54 -15.20
C ARG A 517 19.09 -12.74 -13.96
N ILE A 518 19.22 -13.38 -12.80
CA ILE A 518 18.91 -12.79 -11.49
C ILE A 518 20.22 -12.58 -10.74
N LEU A 519 20.49 -11.35 -10.27
CA LEU A 519 21.70 -11.02 -9.53
C LEU A 519 21.42 -10.93 -8.03
N LEU A 520 22.08 -11.76 -7.22
CA LEU A 520 22.01 -11.63 -5.76
C LEU A 520 23.11 -10.68 -5.26
N HIS A 521 22.76 -9.69 -4.45
CA HIS A 521 23.71 -8.84 -3.73
C HIS A 521 23.28 -8.66 -2.27
N GLY A 522 24.20 -8.26 -1.40
CA GLY A 522 23.90 -8.04 0.02
C GLY A 522 25.11 -8.28 0.92
N PRO A 523 24.99 -8.00 2.22
CA PRO A 523 26.09 -8.10 3.18
C PRO A 523 26.68 -9.51 3.25
N VAL A 524 27.92 -9.61 3.70
CA VAL A 524 28.55 -10.90 4.02
C VAL A 524 27.78 -11.58 5.15
N GLY A 525 27.58 -12.90 5.05
CA GLY A 525 26.81 -13.66 6.04
C GLY A 525 25.29 -13.56 5.93
N ALA A 526 24.77 -12.77 4.97
CA ALA A 526 23.33 -12.61 4.73
C ALA A 526 22.63 -13.86 4.17
N GLY A 527 23.37 -14.91 3.79
CA GLY A 527 22.79 -16.16 3.28
C GLY A 527 22.54 -16.20 1.76
N LYS A 528 23.24 -15.39 0.95
CA LYS A 528 23.15 -15.41 -0.53
C LYS A 528 23.35 -16.81 -1.13
N SER A 529 24.49 -17.43 -0.83
CA SER A 529 24.81 -18.77 -1.31
C SER A 529 23.89 -19.85 -0.72
N SER A 530 23.42 -19.67 0.51
CA SER A 530 22.43 -20.55 1.15
C SER A 530 21.06 -20.51 0.44
N PHE A 531 20.66 -19.34 -0.05
CA PHE A 531 19.43 -19.20 -0.83
C PHE A 531 19.52 -19.92 -2.18
N ILE A 532 20.67 -19.86 -2.86
CA ILE A 532 20.92 -20.62 -4.10
C ILE A 532 20.82 -22.13 -3.85
N ASN A 533 21.44 -22.63 -2.77
CA ASN A 533 21.32 -24.03 -2.38
C ASN A 533 19.89 -24.43 -2.07
N SER A 534 19.11 -23.53 -1.45
CA SER A 534 17.71 -23.79 -1.13
C SER A 534 16.88 -23.95 -2.40
N ILE A 535 17.08 -23.07 -3.39
CA ILE A 535 16.44 -23.18 -4.70
C ILE A 535 16.82 -24.49 -5.39
N ASP A 536 18.10 -24.83 -5.40
CA ASP A 536 18.59 -26.06 -6.04
C ASP A 536 18.04 -27.32 -5.34
N SER A 537 17.93 -27.28 -4.00
CA SER A 537 17.34 -28.36 -3.21
C SER A 537 15.89 -28.65 -3.59
N VAL A 538 15.09 -27.59 -3.77
CA VAL A 538 13.67 -27.70 -4.15
C VAL A 538 13.52 -28.39 -5.51
N PHE A 539 14.33 -28.01 -6.51
CA PHE A 539 14.21 -28.55 -7.86
C PHE A 539 14.85 -29.94 -8.03
N GLN A 540 15.84 -30.30 -7.22
CA GLN A 540 16.48 -31.61 -7.25
C GLN A 540 15.79 -32.65 -6.37
N GLY A 541 14.94 -32.22 -5.43
CA GLY A 541 14.28 -33.13 -4.49
C GLY A 541 15.23 -33.70 -3.42
N GLN A 542 16.41 -33.11 -3.24
CA GLN A 542 17.42 -33.47 -2.24
C GLN A 542 18.17 -32.22 -1.76
N VAL A 543 18.62 -32.17 -0.51
CA VAL A 543 19.37 -31.03 0.01
C VAL A 543 20.70 -30.87 -0.74
N SER A 544 20.86 -29.74 -1.43
CA SER A 544 22.02 -29.42 -2.28
C SER A 544 23.02 -28.50 -1.58
N ALA A 545 24.31 -28.72 -1.83
CA ALA A 545 25.43 -27.91 -1.31
C ALA A 545 26.34 -27.38 -2.43
N ARG A 546 25.78 -27.06 -3.61
CA ARG A 546 26.56 -26.60 -4.78
C ARG A 546 27.23 -25.24 -4.57
N ALA A 547 26.62 -24.33 -3.81
CA ALA A 547 27.21 -23.07 -3.40
C ALA A 547 27.79 -23.23 -1.98
N LEU A 548 29.08 -22.99 -1.82
CA LEU A 548 29.76 -23.15 -0.53
C LEU A 548 29.29 -22.09 0.47
N VAL A 549 28.82 -22.51 1.65
CA VAL A 549 28.33 -21.66 2.75
C VAL A 549 29.28 -21.77 3.93
N ALA A 550 29.70 -20.65 4.51
CA ALA A 550 30.51 -20.63 5.73
C ALA A 550 29.67 -20.23 6.95
N THR A 551 29.69 -21.06 7.99
CA THR A 551 29.20 -20.75 9.34
C THR A 551 30.35 -20.15 10.16
N GLY A 552 30.48 -18.81 10.19
CA GLY A 552 31.17 -18.12 11.29
C GLY A 552 32.51 -17.41 11.06
N ALA A 553 32.92 -17.09 9.83
CA ALA A 553 34.11 -16.23 9.61
C ALA A 553 33.70 -14.88 9.00
N GLY A 554 34.06 -13.77 9.65
CA GLY A 554 33.73 -12.39 9.24
C GLY A 554 34.43 -11.88 7.98
N VAL A 555 34.65 -12.73 6.98
CA VAL A 555 35.28 -12.41 5.70
C VAL A 555 34.52 -13.07 4.55
N SER A 556 34.42 -12.39 3.41
CA SER A 556 33.69 -12.81 2.23
C SER A 556 34.23 -14.13 1.65
N PHE A 557 33.36 -15.15 1.67
CA PHE A 557 33.71 -16.50 1.20
C PHE A 557 33.60 -16.64 -0.32
N THR A 558 32.51 -16.13 -0.90
CA THR A 558 32.37 -16.02 -2.36
C THR A 558 33.31 -14.93 -2.84
N LYS A 559 34.43 -15.28 -3.47
CA LYS A 559 35.40 -14.33 -4.05
C LYS A 559 35.30 -14.18 -5.58
N LYS A 560 34.37 -14.92 -6.20
CA LYS A 560 34.21 -15.00 -7.65
C LYS A 560 32.75 -14.79 -8.04
N TYR A 561 32.52 -14.09 -9.14
CA TYR A 561 31.23 -14.01 -9.82
C TYR A 561 30.88 -15.39 -10.40
N LYS A 562 29.90 -16.09 -9.83
CA LYS A 562 29.50 -17.43 -10.29
C LYS A 562 28.05 -17.43 -10.75
N THR A 563 27.83 -17.95 -11.96
CA THR A 563 26.49 -18.22 -12.51
C THR A 563 26.07 -19.65 -12.17
N TYR A 564 24.92 -19.81 -11.53
CA TYR A 564 24.33 -21.11 -11.19
C TYR A 564 23.13 -21.39 -12.09
N PRO A 565 23.25 -22.31 -13.06
CA PRO A 565 22.12 -22.86 -13.78
C PRO A 565 21.46 -23.99 -12.98
N PHE A 566 20.12 -24.00 -13.01
CA PHE A 566 19.29 -25.03 -12.38
C PHE A 566 18.85 -26.07 -13.41
N ILE A 567 18.87 -27.34 -13.03
CA ILE A 567 18.60 -28.47 -13.93
C ILE A 567 17.12 -28.84 -13.84
N ASN A 568 16.44 -28.96 -14.99
CA ASN A 568 15.04 -29.36 -15.04
C ASN A 568 14.93 -30.88 -15.23
N GLY A 569 15.32 -31.66 -14.21
CA GLY A 569 15.29 -33.12 -14.26
C GLY A 569 15.98 -33.68 -15.51
N ASN A 570 15.28 -34.51 -16.29
CA ASN A 570 15.81 -35.15 -17.51
C ASN A 570 15.79 -34.25 -18.76
N SER A 571 15.33 -32.99 -18.68
CA SER A 571 15.06 -32.13 -19.83
C SER A 571 15.70 -30.74 -19.67
N GLY A 572 17.02 -30.66 -19.85
CA GLY A 572 17.73 -29.38 -20.00
C GLY A 572 17.86 -28.52 -18.73
N CYS A 573 18.21 -27.25 -18.92
CA CYS A 573 18.30 -26.25 -17.84
C CYS A 573 17.00 -25.43 -17.77
N LEU A 574 16.67 -24.94 -16.57
CA LEU A 574 15.59 -23.97 -16.39
C LEU A 574 15.89 -22.67 -17.14
N PRO A 575 14.86 -21.92 -17.59
CA PRO A 575 15.01 -20.71 -18.38
C PRO A 575 15.48 -19.49 -17.56
N PHE A 576 16.07 -19.72 -16.38
CA PHE A 576 16.62 -18.67 -15.53
C PHE A 576 17.90 -19.16 -14.82
N VAL A 577 18.80 -18.22 -14.56
CA VAL A 577 20.07 -18.43 -13.86
C VAL A 577 20.21 -17.41 -12.74
N VAL A 578 20.85 -17.82 -11.65
CA VAL A 578 21.13 -16.95 -10.50
C VAL A 578 22.63 -16.72 -10.39
N ASN A 579 23.01 -15.45 -10.24
CA ASN A 579 24.39 -15.02 -10.10
C ASN A 579 24.70 -14.70 -8.64
N ASP A 580 25.70 -15.40 -8.10
CA ASP A 580 26.24 -15.11 -6.76
C ASP A 580 27.45 -14.19 -6.89
N ILE A 581 27.47 -13.15 -6.06
CA ILE A 581 28.57 -12.19 -5.97
C ILE A 581 29.15 -12.15 -4.56
N MET A 582 30.37 -11.63 -4.48
CA MET A 582 31.03 -11.39 -3.20
C MET A 582 30.22 -10.40 -2.35
N GLY A 583 30.12 -10.66 -1.05
CA GLY A 583 29.27 -9.84 -0.17
C GLY A 583 29.80 -8.43 0.01
N LEU A 584 28.91 -7.51 0.38
CA LEU A 584 29.27 -6.15 0.78
C LEU A 584 29.84 -6.18 2.20
N GLU A 585 31.00 -5.54 2.39
CA GLU A 585 31.70 -5.41 3.67
C GLU A 585 31.91 -3.93 4.02
N LYS A 586 32.36 -3.68 5.27
CA LYS A 586 32.61 -2.34 5.81
C LYS A 586 33.91 -1.77 5.24
N GLY A 587 33.91 -0.49 4.89
CA GLY A 587 35.10 0.23 4.44
C GLY A 587 35.32 0.17 2.92
N ASN A 588 36.10 1.09 2.37
CA ASN A 588 36.30 1.24 0.92
C ASN A 588 37.26 0.20 0.30
N SER A 589 37.94 -0.61 1.12
CA SER A 589 38.99 -1.54 0.70
C SER A 589 38.66 -3.02 0.90
N ASP A 590 37.52 -3.33 1.52
CA ASP A 590 37.07 -4.69 1.82
C ASP A 590 35.65 -4.89 1.23
N GLY A 591 35.42 -6.04 0.57
CA GLY A 591 34.17 -6.36 -0.15
C GLY A 591 34.16 -5.94 -1.64
N VAL A 592 33.01 -6.12 -2.31
CA VAL A 592 32.84 -5.74 -3.73
C VAL A 592 32.64 -4.24 -3.87
N HIS A 593 33.31 -3.63 -4.86
CA HIS A 593 33.11 -2.23 -5.18
C HIS A 593 31.74 -2.01 -5.87
N PRO A 594 30.94 -0.99 -5.52
CA PRO A 594 29.63 -0.75 -6.14
C PRO A 594 29.67 -0.70 -7.68
N ASN A 595 30.72 -0.10 -8.26
CA ASN A 595 30.92 -0.03 -9.71
C ASN A 595 31.07 -1.41 -10.39
N ASP A 596 31.58 -2.42 -9.69
CA ASP A 596 31.66 -3.79 -10.24
C ASP A 596 30.28 -4.43 -10.33
N ILE A 597 29.42 -4.14 -9.35
CA ILE A 597 28.03 -4.59 -9.34
C ILE A 597 27.25 -3.87 -10.44
N ILE A 598 27.48 -2.57 -10.64
CA ILE A 598 26.90 -1.81 -11.76
C ILE A 598 27.37 -2.36 -13.11
N SER A 599 28.63 -2.75 -13.22
CA SER A 599 29.16 -3.41 -14.42
C SER A 599 28.54 -4.80 -14.63
N ALA A 600 28.28 -5.54 -13.54
CA ALA A 600 27.56 -6.81 -13.60
C ALA A 600 26.10 -6.63 -14.01
N LEU A 601 25.40 -5.57 -13.55
CA LEU A 601 24.04 -5.23 -13.97
C LEU A 601 23.95 -5.04 -15.50
N LYS A 602 24.93 -4.32 -16.07
CA LYS A 602 25.05 -4.08 -17.51
C LYS A 602 25.48 -5.33 -18.32
N GLY A 603 25.85 -6.42 -17.66
CA GLY A 603 26.32 -7.67 -18.30
C GLY A 603 27.79 -7.66 -18.74
N HIS A 604 28.58 -6.68 -18.27
CA HIS A 604 29.98 -6.56 -18.64
C HIS A 604 30.92 -7.51 -17.88
N VAL A 605 30.41 -8.33 -16.94
CA VAL A 605 31.21 -9.24 -16.10
C VAL A 605 31.08 -10.68 -16.59
N LYS A 606 32.20 -11.31 -16.97
CA LYS A 606 32.22 -12.73 -17.37
C LYS A 606 32.12 -13.68 -16.17
N ASN A 607 31.59 -14.87 -16.40
CA ASN A 607 31.50 -15.93 -15.39
C ASN A 607 32.89 -16.31 -14.86
N ASN A 608 32.99 -16.58 -13.56
CA ASN A 608 34.22 -16.86 -12.80
C ASN A 608 35.19 -15.69 -12.60
N HIS A 609 34.81 -14.45 -12.95
CA HIS A 609 35.60 -13.27 -12.64
C HIS A 609 35.87 -13.15 -11.14
N LYS A 610 37.12 -12.88 -10.75
CA LYS A 610 37.52 -12.70 -9.35
C LYS A 610 37.56 -11.21 -9.03
N PHE A 611 36.66 -10.76 -8.16
CA PHE A 611 36.57 -9.36 -7.78
C PHE A 611 37.85 -8.92 -7.04
N ASN A 612 38.34 -7.74 -7.41
CA ASN A 612 39.43 -7.08 -6.70
C ASN A 612 38.85 -5.93 -5.85
N PRO A 613 38.97 -5.97 -4.51
CA PRO A 613 38.46 -4.90 -3.64
C PRO A 613 39.11 -3.53 -3.88
N VAL A 614 40.32 -3.50 -4.47
CA VAL A 614 41.14 -2.28 -4.59
C VAL A 614 40.86 -1.50 -5.88
N SER A 615 40.41 -2.16 -6.95
CA SER A 615 40.20 -1.52 -8.25
C SER A 615 39.02 -2.14 -9.00
N PRO A 616 38.04 -1.34 -9.47
CA PRO A 616 36.91 -1.85 -10.23
C PRO A 616 37.31 -2.33 -11.63
N LEU A 617 36.49 -3.23 -12.19
CA LEU A 617 36.66 -3.80 -13.53
C LEU A 617 36.66 -2.71 -14.59
N SER A 618 37.71 -2.70 -15.43
CA SER A 618 37.94 -1.69 -16.46
C SER A 618 37.74 -2.25 -17.87
N VAL A 619 37.48 -1.37 -18.84
CA VAL A 619 37.16 -1.71 -20.26
C VAL A 619 38.27 -2.49 -20.99
N GLY A 620 39.46 -2.61 -20.39
CA GLY A 620 40.60 -3.37 -20.92
C GLY A 620 40.89 -4.70 -20.21
N ASP A 621 40.13 -5.09 -19.18
CA ASP A 621 40.39 -6.31 -18.44
C ASP A 621 39.95 -7.56 -19.23
N HIS A 622 40.71 -8.66 -19.13
CA HIS A 622 40.43 -9.91 -19.84
C HIS A 622 39.00 -10.45 -19.57
N ASP A 623 38.50 -10.21 -18.35
CA ASP A 623 37.20 -10.67 -17.89
C ASP A 623 36.07 -9.66 -18.15
N TYR A 624 36.38 -8.51 -18.75
CA TYR A 624 35.39 -7.53 -19.20
C TYR A 624 34.75 -8.02 -20.52
N ASN A 625 33.43 -7.95 -20.58
CA ASN A 625 32.66 -8.20 -21.78
C ASN A 625 32.34 -6.87 -22.46
N PRO A 626 32.98 -6.52 -23.59
CA PRO A 626 32.77 -5.24 -24.24
C PRO A 626 31.36 -5.10 -24.85
N ASN A 627 30.77 -6.20 -25.31
CA ASN A 627 29.45 -6.22 -25.96
C ASN A 627 28.53 -7.25 -25.29
N PRO A 628 27.85 -6.88 -24.20
CA PRO A 628 26.94 -7.77 -23.49
C PRO A 628 25.70 -8.08 -24.33
N ALA A 629 25.40 -9.37 -24.51
CA ALA A 629 24.13 -9.80 -25.09
C ALA A 629 22.97 -9.56 -24.10
N LEU A 630 21.72 -9.58 -24.56
CA LEU A 630 20.55 -9.44 -23.68
C LEU A 630 20.55 -10.51 -22.56
N SER A 631 21.00 -11.73 -22.83
CA SER A 631 21.15 -12.81 -21.83
C SER A 631 22.28 -12.58 -20.80
N ASP A 632 23.20 -11.66 -21.08
CA ASP A 632 24.30 -11.31 -20.17
C ASP A 632 23.89 -10.20 -19.20
N ARG A 633 22.91 -9.37 -19.58
CA ARG A 633 22.34 -8.34 -18.72
C ARG A 633 21.53 -8.95 -17.58
N VAL A 634 21.49 -8.24 -16.46
CA VAL A 634 20.67 -8.63 -15.31
C VAL A 634 19.25 -8.17 -15.54
N HIS A 635 18.30 -9.07 -15.30
CA HIS A 635 16.88 -8.84 -15.52
C HIS A 635 16.11 -8.58 -14.20
N CYS A 636 16.68 -8.99 -13.06
CA CYS A 636 16.17 -8.64 -11.74
C CYS A 636 17.32 -8.59 -10.73
N LEU A 637 17.33 -7.55 -9.90
CA LEU A 637 18.27 -7.39 -8.80
C LEU A 637 17.63 -7.87 -7.49
N VAL A 638 18.31 -8.74 -6.74
CA VAL A 638 17.80 -9.29 -5.48
C VAL A 638 18.75 -8.95 -4.34
N SER A 639 18.28 -8.12 -3.41
CA SER A 639 18.96 -7.79 -2.15
C SER A 639 18.70 -8.85 -1.09
N VAL A 640 19.72 -9.61 -0.71
CA VAL A 640 19.62 -10.61 0.36
C VAL A 640 20.05 -9.98 1.69
N VAL A 641 19.17 -10.04 2.68
CA VAL A 641 19.29 -9.35 3.96
C VAL A 641 19.11 -10.35 5.10
N ASP A 642 19.90 -10.24 6.15
CA ASP A 642 19.68 -10.98 7.40
C ASP A 642 18.87 -10.14 8.39
N THR A 643 17.84 -10.75 8.94
CA THR A 643 16.91 -10.16 9.93
C THR A 643 17.58 -9.74 11.23
N LEU A 644 18.73 -10.32 11.60
CA LEU A 644 19.43 -10.05 12.85
C LEU A 644 20.53 -8.99 12.75
N THR A 645 21.10 -8.79 11.56
CA THR A 645 22.11 -7.76 11.35
C THR A 645 21.41 -6.44 11.12
N PHE A 646 21.41 -5.58 12.14
CA PHE A 646 21.24 -4.14 11.93
C PHE A 646 22.27 -3.73 10.88
N MET A 647 21.80 -3.51 9.65
CA MET A 647 22.65 -3.05 8.57
C MET A 647 23.33 -1.76 9.02
N GLU A 648 24.66 -1.73 8.93
CA GLU A 648 25.42 -0.52 9.21
C GLU A 648 25.31 0.45 8.05
N ASP A 649 25.31 1.74 8.36
CA ASP A 649 25.00 2.82 7.41
C ASP A 649 25.89 2.80 6.16
N ASP A 650 27.15 2.36 6.26
CA ASP A 650 28.07 2.24 5.12
C ASP A 650 27.61 1.18 4.09
N VAL A 651 27.12 0.03 4.55
CA VAL A 651 26.61 -1.03 3.67
C VAL A 651 25.28 -0.60 3.06
N ILE A 652 24.42 0.08 3.82
CA ILE A 652 23.16 0.66 3.33
C ILE A 652 23.47 1.68 2.22
N ALA A 653 24.44 2.57 2.42
CA ALA A 653 24.86 3.55 1.42
C ALA A 653 25.34 2.89 0.11
N LYS A 654 26.20 1.87 0.20
CA LYS A 654 26.62 1.09 -0.97
C LYS A 654 25.45 0.42 -1.68
N MET A 655 24.51 -0.16 -0.93
CA MET A 655 23.29 -0.75 -1.48
C MET A 655 22.41 0.30 -2.17
N HIS A 656 22.27 1.51 -1.61
CA HIS A 656 21.54 2.61 -2.25
C HIS A 656 22.14 3.02 -3.59
N VAL A 657 23.47 3.12 -3.71
CA VAL A 657 24.13 3.47 -4.97
C VAL A 657 23.85 2.42 -6.05
N ILE A 658 23.96 1.13 -5.71
CA ILE A 658 23.66 0.03 -6.64
C ILE A 658 22.19 0.06 -7.03
N ARG A 659 21.31 0.32 -6.06
CA ARG A 659 19.88 0.40 -6.23
C ARG A 659 19.48 1.54 -7.16
N GLU A 660 20.09 2.70 -7.00
CA GLU A 660 19.89 3.87 -7.86
C GLU A 660 20.35 3.57 -9.29
N ALA A 661 21.50 2.92 -9.45
CA ALA A 661 21.98 2.50 -10.78
C ALA A 661 21.05 1.47 -11.44
N ALA A 662 20.48 0.52 -10.68
CA ALA A 662 19.49 -0.43 -11.20
C ALA A 662 18.17 0.26 -11.57
N SER A 663 17.75 1.25 -10.78
CA SER A 663 16.59 2.09 -11.06
C SER A 663 16.75 2.90 -12.35
N ASP A 664 17.92 3.49 -12.56
CA ASP A 664 18.24 4.26 -13.79
C ASP A 664 18.28 3.35 -15.04
N MET A 665 18.27 2.02 -14.87
CA MET A 665 18.19 1.02 -15.95
C MET A 665 16.82 0.31 -16.01
N ASP A 666 15.83 0.78 -15.24
CA ASP A 666 14.50 0.18 -15.08
C ASP A 666 14.51 -1.30 -14.66
N ILE A 667 15.59 -1.76 -14.00
CA ILE A 667 15.72 -3.14 -13.55
C ILE A 667 14.89 -3.32 -12.27
N PRO A 668 13.96 -4.30 -12.22
CA PRO A 668 13.16 -4.57 -11.04
C PRO A 668 14.00 -5.09 -9.88
N GLN A 669 13.54 -4.77 -8.67
CA GLN A 669 14.29 -4.99 -7.43
C GLN A 669 13.43 -5.77 -6.43
N ALA A 670 13.98 -6.83 -5.87
CA ALA A 670 13.36 -7.62 -4.82
C ALA A 670 14.30 -7.75 -3.62
N VAL A 671 13.73 -7.93 -2.42
CA VAL A 671 14.47 -8.14 -1.18
C VAL A 671 14.11 -9.50 -0.62
N VAL A 672 15.12 -10.30 -0.29
CA VAL A 672 14.96 -11.60 0.36
C VAL A 672 15.49 -11.49 1.78
N MET A 673 14.60 -11.60 2.77
CA MET A 673 14.94 -11.56 4.19
C MET A 673 15.17 -12.99 4.69
N THR A 674 16.39 -13.29 5.12
CA THR A 674 16.79 -14.61 5.59
C THR A 674 16.81 -14.69 7.12
N LYS A 675 16.92 -15.93 7.63
CA LYS A 675 17.03 -16.25 9.06
C LYS A 675 15.84 -15.79 9.90
N VAL A 676 14.64 -15.84 9.32
CA VAL A 676 13.37 -15.46 9.96
C VAL A 676 13.08 -16.29 11.22
N ASP A 677 13.61 -17.52 11.29
CA ASP A 677 13.58 -18.43 12.42
C ASP A 677 14.38 -17.91 13.63
N LYS A 678 15.43 -17.13 13.40
CA LYS A 678 16.22 -16.54 14.48
C LYS A 678 15.66 -15.18 14.92
N ALA A 679 14.94 -14.51 14.04
CA ALA A 679 14.30 -13.23 14.33
C ALA A 679 13.14 -13.39 15.33
N CYS A 680 12.32 -14.43 15.21
CA CYS A 680 11.17 -14.65 16.08
C CYS A 680 11.10 -16.09 16.61
N PRO A 681 11.09 -16.30 17.94
CA PRO A 681 10.92 -17.63 18.55
C PRO A 681 9.65 -18.35 18.11
N LEU A 682 8.56 -17.61 17.83
CA LEU A 682 7.30 -18.19 17.35
C LEU A 682 7.47 -18.81 15.95
N VAL A 683 8.18 -18.12 15.06
CA VAL A 683 8.46 -18.60 13.69
C VAL A 683 9.43 -19.79 13.72
N LYS A 684 10.31 -19.85 14.72
CA LYS A 684 11.18 -21.01 14.95
C LYS A 684 10.38 -22.27 15.27
N GLN A 685 9.26 -22.13 15.99
CA GLN A 685 8.40 -23.25 16.37
C GLN A 685 7.47 -23.67 15.22
N ASP A 686 6.93 -22.69 14.49
CA ASP A 686 5.99 -22.90 13.39
C ASP A 686 6.23 -21.87 12.28
N LEU A 687 6.68 -22.34 11.11
CA LEU A 687 6.97 -21.46 9.97
C LEU A 687 5.71 -20.86 9.35
N ARG A 688 4.52 -21.46 9.58
CA ARG A 688 3.26 -20.90 9.10
C ARG A 688 2.98 -19.54 9.72
N LYS A 689 3.48 -19.31 10.93
CA LYS A 689 3.36 -18.03 11.65
C LYS A 689 4.28 -16.94 11.13
N THR A 690 5.05 -17.17 10.06
CA THR A 690 5.89 -16.14 9.41
C THR A 690 5.08 -14.90 9.05
N TYR A 691 3.85 -15.08 8.55
CA TYR A 691 2.93 -13.98 8.19
C TYR A 691 1.89 -13.63 9.28
N VAL A 692 2.09 -14.14 10.51
CA VAL A 692 1.26 -13.87 11.72
C VAL A 692 2.06 -13.17 12.83
N SER A 693 3.39 -13.33 12.84
CA SER A 693 4.29 -12.68 13.80
C SER A 693 4.50 -11.18 13.58
N LYS A 694 3.95 -10.34 14.46
CA LYS A 694 4.15 -8.88 14.44
C LYS A 694 5.63 -8.46 14.34
N ARG A 695 6.54 -9.24 14.92
CA ARG A 695 7.98 -8.97 14.89
C ARG A 695 8.55 -9.04 13.47
N ILE A 696 8.17 -10.05 12.68
CA ILE A 696 8.59 -10.17 11.28
C ILE A 696 8.01 -9.01 10.46
N GLN A 697 6.73 -8.66 10.67
CA GLN A 697 6.11 -7.53 9.99
C GLN A 697 6.86 -6.21 10.26
N GLN A 698 7.24 -5.95 11.52
CA GLN A 698 7.99 -4.76 11.90
C GLN A 698 9.38 -4.74 11.27
N THR A 699 10.13 -5.85 11.32
CA THR A 699 11.45 -5.93 10.68
C THR A 699 11.37 -5.76 9.17
N MET A 700 10.31 -6.28 8.53
CA MET A 700 10.06 -6.05 7.10
C MET A 700 9.79 -4.58 6.80
N GLN A 701 8.98 -3.91 7.61
CA GLN A 701 8.71 -2.48 7.46
C GLN A 701 9.99 -1.64 7.60
N GLU A 702 10.80 -1.94 8.61
CA GLU A 702 12.11 -1.29 8.80
C GLU A 702 13.04 -1.52 7.60
N CYS A 703 13.02 -2.72 7.00
CA CYS A 703 13.78 -3.01 5.79
C CYS A 703 13.26 -2.24 4.58
N SER A 704 11.93 -2.13 4.43
CA SER A 704 11.29 -1.32 3.40
C SER A 704 11.71 0.15 3.52
N ASP A 705 11.70 0.70 4.72
CA ASP A 705 11.99 2.11 4.94
C ASP A 705 13.49 2.42 4.73
N LYS A 706 14.37 1.52 5.16
CA LYS A 706 15.84 1.68 4.98
C LYS A 706 16.28 1.46 3.55
N LEU A 707 15.83 0.39 2.90
CA LEU A 707 16.24 0.11 1.51
C LEU A 707 15.43 0.91 0.50
N GLY A 708 14.26 1.43 0.91
CA GLY A 708 13.29 2.20 0.11
C GLY A 708 12.49 1.35 -0.90
N VAL A 709 12.43 0.03 -0.70
CA VAL A 709 11.75 -0.95 -1.58
C VAL A 709 10.33 -1.20 -1.05
N PRO A 710 9.30 -1.33 -1.91
CA PRO A 710 7.93 -1.56 -1.45
C PRO A 710 7.78 -2.93 -0.79
N MET A 711 6.87 -3.00 0.19
CA MET A 711 6.68 -4.19 1.02
C MET A 711 6.40 -5.44 0.19
N ASN A 712 5.59 -5.36 -0.86
CA ASN A 712 5.26 -6.46 -1.79
C ASN A 712 6.48 -7.09 -2.48
N CYS A 713 7.61 -6.39 -2.54
CA CYS A 713 8.87 -6.89 -3.10
C CYS A 713 9.81 -7.48 -2.04
N ILE A 714 9.39 -7.55 -0.77
CA ILE A 714 10.17 -8.11 0.33
C ILE A 714 9.62 -9.49 0.69
N PHE A 715 10.47 -10.51 0.64
CA PHE A 715 10.10 -11.91 0.85
C PHE A 715 10.89 -12.53 2.02
N PRO A 716 10.21 -12.89 3.13
CA PRO A 716 10.83 -13.66 4.21
C PRO A 716 11.04 -15.12 3.79
N VAL A 717 12.26 -15.64 3.97
CA VAL A 717 12.63 -17.03 3.66
C VAL A 717 13.45 -17.66 4.78
N LYS A 718 13.31 -18.99 4.91
CA LYS A 718 14.22 -19.82 5.69
C LYS A 718 15.01 -20.70 4.72
N ASN A 719 16.33 -20.55 4.73
CA ASN A 719 17.22 -21.29 3.84
C ASN A 719 17.64 -22.61 4.48
N TYR A 720 17.82 -23.65 3.65
CA TYR A 720 18.47 -24.90 4.02
C TYR A 720 19.94 -24.62 4.34
N HIS A 721 20.29 -24.69 5.63
CA HIS A 721 21.68 -24.50 6.07
C HIS A 721 22.09 -25.46 7.18
N ASN A 722 21.14 -25.97 7.97
CA ASN A 722 21.39 -26.97 9.01
C ASN A 722 20.53 -28.24 8.82
N GLU A 723 19.51 -28.17 7.96
CA GLU A 723 18.52 -29.22 7.76
C GLU A 723 19.03 -30.33 6.83
N THR A 724 18.76 -31.58 7.21
CA THR A 724 19.16 -32.78 6.46
C THR A 724 18.12 -33.23 5.44
N ASP A 725 16.84 -32.97 5.72
CA ASP A 725 15.71 -33.39 4.92
C ASP A 725 14.97 -32.18 4.35
N LEU A 726 14.28 -32.40 3.23
CA LEU A 726 13.40 -31.39 2.65
C LEU A 726 12.19 -31.15 3.55
N ASP A 727 11.76 -29.90 3.57
CA ASP A 727 10.68 -29.42 4.42
C ASP A 727 9.66 -28.66 3.57
N GLN A 728 8.41 -29.08 3.64
CA GLN A 728 7.36 -28.52 2.78
C GLN A 728 7.15 -27.02 3.01
N GLU A 729 7.30 -26.53 4.25
CA GLU A 729 7.02 -25.15 4.61
C GLU A 729 8.15 -24.23 4.14
N MET A 730 9.41 -24.67 4.26
CA MET A 730 10.58 -23.97 3.70
C MET A 730 10.54 -23.92 2.17
N ASP A 731 10.13 -25.01 1.55
CA ASP A 731 9.97 -25.08 0.09
C ASP A 731 8.87 -24.13 -0.41
N CYS A 732 7.73 -24.05 0.28
CA CYS A 732 6.65 -23.10 -0.04
C CYS A 732 7.13 -21.64 0.03
N LEU A 733 7.88 -21.25 1.06
CA LEU A 733 8.45 -19.90 1.20
C LEU A 733 9.45 -19.60 0.08
N THR A 734 10.36 -20.53 -0.20
CA THR A 734 11.40 -20.38 -1.23
C THR A 734 10.78 -20.29 -2.63
N LEU A 735 9.84 -21.18 -2.95
CA LEU A 735 9.14 -21.18 -4.25
C LEU A 735 8.31 -19.91 -4.45
N THR A 736 7.66 -19.40 -3.40
CA THR A 736 6.87 -18.18 -3.50
C THR A 736 7.77 -16.97 -3.79
N ALA A 737 8.89 -16.84 -3.08
CA ALA A 737 9.86 -15.78 -3.34
C ALA A 737 10.43 -15.89 -4.76
N LEU A 738 10.87 -17.09 -5.17
CA LEU A 738 11.45 -17.31 -6.49
C LEU A 738 10.45 -17.06 -7.62
N LYS A 739 9.21 -17.51 -7.47
CA LYS A 739 8.13 -17.28 -8.44
C LYS A 739 7.93 -15.80 -8.71
N GLN A 740 7.85 -14.98 -7.66
CA GLN A 740 7.68 -13.53 -7.82
C GLN A 740 8.93 -12.87 -8.46
N ILE A 741 10.13 -13.26 -8.04
CA ILE A 741 11.39 -12.74 -8.60
C ILE A 741 11.52 -13.06 -10.10
N VAL A 742 11.21 -14.30 -10.49
CA VAL A 742 11.27 -14.74 -11.90
C VAL A 742 10.20 -14.01 -12.73
N HIS A 743 9.01 -13.78 -12.17
CA HIS A 743 7.99 -12.98 -12.84
C HIS A 743 8.43 -11.54 -13.07
N PHE A 744 9.04 -10.87 -12.07
CA PHE A 744 9.58 -9.53 -12.24
C PHE A 744 10.64 -9.48 -13.34
N ALA A 745 11.56 -10.45 -13.37
CA ALA A 745 12.55 -10.56 -14.42
C ALA A 745 11.93 -10.75 -15.81
N HIS A 746 10.90 -11.61 -15.91
CA HIS A 746 10.21 -11.87 -17.16
C HIS A 746 9.42 -10.65 -17.66
N GLU A 747 8.80 -9.89 -16.77
CA GLU A 747 8.07 -8.65 -17.09
C GLU A 747 8.98 -7.57 -17.63
N HIS A 748 10.13 -7.34 -16.98
CA HIS A 748 11.12 -6.37 -17.44
C HIS A 748 11.61 -6.69 -18.86
N VAL A 749 11.83 -7.97 -19.16
CA VAL A 749 12.18 -8.43 -20.51
C VAL A 749 11.07 -8.15 -21.53
N CYS A 750 9.81 -8.36 -21.15
CA CYS A 750 8.68 -8.06 -22.03
C CYS A 750 8.56 -6.55 -22.30
N PHE A 751 8.78 -5.72 -21.28
CA PHE A 751 8.79 -4.26 -21.41
C PHE A 751 9.90 -3.78 -22.35
N LEU A 752 11.11 -4.31 -22.21
CA LEU A 752 12.22 -3.99 -23.12
C LEU A 752 11.88 -4.32 -24.59
N LYS A 753 11.14 -5.40 -24.86
CA LYS A 753 10.71 -5.74 -26.22
C LYS A 753 9.66 -4.76 -26.78
N GLY A 754 8.70 -4.33 -25.97
CA GLY A 754 7.69 -3.34 -26.39
C GLY A 754 8.33 -2.06 -26.95
N ASN A 755 9.46 -1.64 -26.38
CA ASN A 755 10.23 -0.49 -26.86
C ASN A 755 11.00 -0.75 -28.17
N TYR A 756 11.33 -2.01 -28.50
CA TYR A 756 11.98 -2.39 -29.77
C TYR A 756 11.00 -2.54 -30.95
N ASP A 757 9.74 -2.91 -30.69
CA ASP A 757 8.69 -3.03 -31.71
C ASP A 757 7.89 -1.72 -31.90
N SER A 758 8.20 -0.65 -31.15
CA SER A 758 7.65 0.69 -31.37
C SER A 758 8.17 1.27 -32.69
N PRO A 759 7.32 1.78 -33.59
CA PRO A 759 7.73 2.30 -34.91
C PRO A 759 8.56 3.61 -34.85
N TYR A 760 9.06 3.99 -33.68
CA TYR A 760 9.83 5.21 -33.44
C TYR A 760 11.31 4.98 -33.09
N HIS A 761 11.83 3.76 -33.23
CA HIS A 761 13.27 3.47 -33.16
C HIS A 761 13.91 3.23 -34.53
#